data_AF-A0A966M6Q2-F1
#
_entry.id   AF-A0A966M6Q2-F1
#
_cell.length_a   1.000
_cell.length_b   1.000
_cell.length_c   1.000
_cell.angle_alpha   90.00
_cell.angle_beta   90.00
_cell.angle_gamma   90.00
#
_symmetry.space_group_name_H-M   'P 1'
#
loop_
_entity.id
_entity.type
_entity.pdbx_description
1 polymer ?
#
loop_
_entity_poly.entity_id
_entity_poly.type
_entity_poly.pdbx_seq_one_letter_code
_entity_poly.pdbx_strand_id
1 'polypeptide(L)'
;MTFPHHDGSELYVSNRAPQLGEKVTLKVRIPKQDKVENVFVRILQDGEPVTYPLKKSKRTKVEQWWQVKVEIISPSTNYRFLLRNGRNFRWLNAAGVFPRDVVDHFDFKIVARTDAPDWLRKAVFYREVSQEFYGGDFRGVEEKLNHLTSLGINAIYFTPIFASRSNHRYDASSFEEADPLLGGDKDLISLRKAASKRSIRLMSDLTTNHCGLGHPWIQKALQNKESDTQEFFYWTKKSKWGYVGWWNVESLPKLNFNSQRLRDLMWGSKNSIVQRWLKEPFGMSGWRIDVGNMTGRYYGDNFNKEIAQSIRGAMDEANPDAWLVAENADFFADDLDGFGWHGTMNYNGFTKPIWYWMNEADEKLRDSFGMPAPLPQIDGQAMAEMMREFAAGIPWRSLMASMVLLGSHDRARFHTVVGGDRYRNIAGATLLISYPGVPSVFAGDEIGLEGYWGENGRRTINWERPDTWNSELLFDYMELIKLRKTSHALAYGGIRWIDISKDSVAFLRESAKESLLVFVSRKGVKKEIDLKPYGFTIKKSLFGPSLKGSTLKINSREAVGGIWQLSISRGALANESIYFIMTDRFENGDLRNDNAGIPGGVEVNGLDKKDIGYFHGGDFVGLTSRLSYIKELGFTSIWITPPVVQNWIQIGSGAYHGYWGTDFTTVDPHLGTEAEFKAMVTKAHELGLKVIVDIVANHTGDIIQNSYGMYNYVSLGMAPYNDAQGKSFDLSKFIGKKNFPKLDAKKSFPRPPVVSKANKSIKKPAFLNDLTNYHNRGDSTFSGESSIYGDFFGLDDLFTEKPEVVDGMIKLWSSWITKFDIDGYRIDTAKHVNPEFWNVFIPKVMETAKKAGKIDFAIFGEVYDANPYLLSTFVHEQSFPSVLDFGFQRYGLAFARTDGQIPRLVDLFNQDDLYTTSTQSVYGIPTFLGNHDMGRVGYFIHSATYGDDDLTLRRSKLANEVLFFSRGAPVLYYGDEKGMVGTGGDKAARQDMFPTGVLEWQDEIRIGSTPIGTKSAFDVVNPLQLQITEINKLIAQNPALRKGTQQLRATSRNSIAFSRYLDGQEYLVVLNSGNESDSLDAPVSIQSSWEQIYGPKASFSTSGKKVSVTLPATSTVILKATTPFESSAKLAVNLSKINYDFATPNWLSLQATVPGDEFVEVNFQVRVKGGSKWSNIGTADRRTFKSDEVEGGLYRVFLPPRKYKSGTIIEVIAIARNQKSEIVYSKIREFKINY
;
A
#
# COMPACT_ATOMS: atom_id res chain seq x y z
N MET A 1 24.87 14.83 -36.63
CA MET A 1 24.73 13.84 -37.71
C MET A 1 26.05 13.12 -37.87
N THR A 2 26.09 11.80 -37.68
CA THR A 2 27.33 11.07 -37.39
C THR A 2 27.89 10.22 -38.55
N PHE A 3 27.13 10.00 -39.64
CA PHE A 3 27.55 9.09 -40.72
C PHE A 3 27.29 9.62 -42.15
N PRO A 4 28.08 9.20 -43.16
CA PRO A 4 27.78 9.38 -44.59
C PRO A 4 26.41 8.84 -44.99
N HIS A 5 25.75 9.49 -45.95
CA HIS A 5 24.41 9.11 -46.40
C HIS A 5 24.17 9.39 -47.89
N HIS A 6 23.44 8.48 -48.51
CA HIS A 6 22.89 8.53 -49.86
C HIS A 6 21.59 7.72 -49.87
N ASP A 7 20.62 8.13 -50.68
CA ASP A 7 19.43 7.35 -51.01
C ASP A 7 19.00 7.62 -52.47
N GLY A 8 17.91 7.00 -52.92
CA GLY A 8 17.39 7.16 -54.29
C GLY A 8 16.49 8.39 -54.50
N SER A 9 16.43 9.33 -53.55
CA SER A 9 15.59 10.53 -53.69
C SER A 9 16.19 11.55 -54.64
N GLU A 10 15.37 12.49 -55.11
CA GLU A 10 15.76 13.57 -56.02
C GLU A 10 16.88 14.47 -55.47
N LEU A 11 17.09 14.45 -54.15
CA LEU A 11 18.18 15.18 -53.51
C LEU A 11 19.56 14.56 -53.82
N TYR A 12 19.62 13.23 -53.96
CA TYR A 12 20.86 12.47 -54.14
C TYR A 12 21.01 11.86 -55.53
N VAL A 13 19.92 11.68 -56.27
CA VAL A 13 19.91 11.15 -57.64
C VAL A 13 19.08 12.09 -58.52
N SER A 14 19.69 12.73 -59.51
CA SER A 14 19.01 13.78 -60.30
C SER A 14 17.82 13.29 -61.12
N ASN A 15 17.82 12.01 -61.49
CA ASN A 15 16.71 11.35 -62.14
C ASN A 15 16.68 9.89 -61.66
N ARG A 16 15.64 9.52 -60.91
CA ARG A 16 15.50 8.18 -60.30
C ARG A 16 14.99 7.11 -61.27
N ALA A 17 14.52 7.52 -62.46
CA ALA A 17 13.97 6.65 -63.50
C ALA A 17 14.45 7.09 -64.90
N PRO A 18 15.78 7.06 -65.16
CA PRO A 18 16.38 7.54 -66.40
C PRO A 18 16.09 6.64 -67.61
N GLN A 19 16.33 7.14 -68.83
CA GLN A 19 16.40 6.28 -70.02
C GLN A 19 17.81 5.71 -70.23
N LEU A 20 17.92 4.61 -70.98
CA LEU A 20 19.24 4.08 -71.38
C LEU A 20 20.00 5.10 -72.25
N GLY A 21 21.27 5.33 -71.94
CA GLY A 21 22.11 6.38 -72.52
C GLY A 21 21.98 7.75 -71.83
N GLU A 22 21.08 7.91 -70.85
CA GLU A 22 20.92 9.18 -70.13
C GLU A 22 22.00 9.35 -69.04
N LYS A 23 22.52 10.58 -68.89
CA LYS A 23 23.52 10.91 -67.87
C LYS A 23 22.88 11.39 -66.57
N VAL A 24 22.90 10.55 -65.53
CA VAL A 24 22.35 10.83 -64.19
C VAL A 24 23.44 11.37 -63.25
N THR A 25 23.09 12.36 -62.44
CA THR A 25 23.98 12.88 -61.40
C THR A 25 23.72 12.16 -60.08
N LEU A 26 24.75 11.50 -59.55
CA LEU A 26 24.75 10.86 -58.24
C LEU A 26 25.48 11.75 -57.24
N LYS A 27 24.87 12.00 -56.09
CA LYS A 27 25.43 12.83 -55.01
C LYS A 27 25.51 12.04 -53.71
N VAL A 28 26.55 12.22 -52.92
CA VAL A 28 26.65 11.65 -51.56
C VAL A 28 26.95 12.76 -50.55
N ARG A 29 26.26 12.70 -49.41
CA ARG A 29 26.46 13.62 -48.29
C ARG A 29 27.32 12.97 -47.24
N ILE A 30 28.36 13.67 -46.81
CA ILE A 30 29.34 13.20 -45.84
C ILE A 30 29.46 14.27 -44.73
N PRO A 31 29.44 13.91 -43.45
CA PRO A 31 29.68 14.88 -42.37
C PRO A 31 31.02 15.61 -42.57
N LYS A 32 31.07 16.92 -42.27
CA LYS A 32 32.29 17.74 -42.49
C LYS A 32 33.49 17.25 -41.68
N GLN A 33 33.23 16.66 -40.51
CA GLN A 33 34.22 16.07 -39.62
C GLN A 33 34.77 14.73 -40.10
N ASP A 34 34.11 14.07 -41.05
CA ASP A 34 34.59 12.83 -41.64
C ASP A 34 35.71 13.15 -42.65
N LYS A 35 36.94 12.73 -42.32
CA LYS A 35 38.16 13.02 -43.09
C LYS A 35 38.20 12.11 -44.31
N VAL A 36 37.55 12.52 -45.40
CA VAL A 36 37.58 11.83 -46.69
C VAL A 36 38.33 12.70 -47.70
N GLU A 37 39.36 12.14 -48.32
CA GLU A 37 40.21 12.83 -49.31
C GLU A 37 39.62 12.71 -50.70
N ASN A 38 39.21 11.49 -51.09
CA ASN A 38 38.68 11.17 -52.40
C ASN A 38 37.43 10.31 -52.27
N VAL A 39 36.45 10.57 -53.13
CA VAL A 39 35.21 9.79 -53.20
C VAL A 39 35.06 9.27 -54.61
N PHE A 40 34.68 8.00 -54.73
CA PHE A 40 34.37 7.38 -56.02
C PHE A 40 33.02 6.70 -55.95
N VAL A 41 32.35 6.56 -57.10
CA VAL A 41 31.23 5.63 -57.25
C VAL A 41 31.71 4.47 -58.10
N ARG A 42 31.47 3.25 -57.63
CA ARG A 42 31.62 2.03 -58.42
C ARG A 42 30.25 1.66 -58.94
N ILE A 43 30.18 1.42 -60.24
CA ILE A 43 28.96 1.10 -60.99
C ILE A 43 29.21 -0.19 -61.75
N LEU A 44 28.26 -1.11 -61.70
CA LEU A 44 28.28 -2.29 -62.57
C LEU A 44 27.60 -1.96 -63.90
N GLN A 45 28.37 -1.97 -64.97
CA GLN A 45 27.92 -1.78 -66.34
C GLN A 45 28.15 -3.10 -67.08
N ASP A 46 27.06 -3.74 -67.51
CA ASP A 46 27.06 -5.04 -68.21
C ASP A 46 27.84 -6.15 -67.48
N GLY A 47 27.80 -6.13 -66.15
CA GLY A 47 28.48 -7.09 -65.28
C GLY A 47 29.93 -6.73 -64.94
N GLU A 48 30.49 -5.68 -65.53
CA GLU A 48 31.85 -5.20 -65.25
C GLU A 48 31.85 -3.98 -64.34
N PRO A 49 32.69 -3.94 -63.29
CA PRO A 49 32.74 -2.80 -62.39
C PRO A 49 33.58 -1.66 -62.95
N VAL A 50 32.93 -0.52 -63.16
CA VAL A 50 33.54 0.73 -63.61
C VAL A 50 33.48 1.76 -62.48
N THR A 51 34.56 2.50 -62.27
CA THR A 51 34.66 3.45 -61.15
C THR A 51 34.83 4.88 -61.64
N TYR A 52 34.04 5.81 -61.12
CA TYR A 52 34.10 7.23 -61.47
C TYR A 52 34.44 8.09 -60.25
N PRO A 53 35.42 9.02 -60.34
CA PRO A 53 35.72 9.94 -59.25
C PRO A 53 34.63 11.00 -59.09
N LEU A 54 34.22 11.25 -57.85
CA LEU A 54 33.31 12.34 -57.52
C LEU A 54 34.09 13.62 -57.25
N LYS A 55 33.46 14.76 -57.55
CA LYS A 55 33.96 16.10 -57.22
C LYS A 55 33.14 16.70 -56.08
N LYS A 56 33.79 17.44 -55.18
CA LYS A 56 33.09 18.20 -54.14
C LYS A 56 32.17 19.22 -54.80
N SER A 57 30.88 19.17 -54.47
CA SER A 57 29.87 20.06 -55.05
C SER A 57 29.44 21.15 -54.08
N LYS A 58 29.38 20.86 -52.78
CA LYS A 58 28.94 21.82 -51.76
C LYS A 58 29.54 21.50 -50.40
N ARG A 59 29.87 22.53 -49.60
CA ARG A 59 30.29 22.38 -48.20
C ARG A 59 29.47 23.32 -47.34
N THR A 60 28.91 22.82 -46.25
CA THR A 60 28.13 23.59 -45.29
C THR A 60 28.89 23.70 -43.97
N LYS A 61 28.29 24.33 -42.96
CA LYS A 61 28.88 24.40 -41.61
C LYS A 61 29.10 23.00 -41.01
N VAL A 62 28.29 22.00 -41.40
CA VAL A 62 28.27 20.65 -40.79
C VAL A 62 28.53 19.49 -41.76
N GLU A 63 28.48 19.71 -43.07
CA GLU A 63 28.55 18.63 -44.08
C GLU A 63 29.39 19.02 -45.31
N GLN A 64 29.78 18.00 -46.08
CA GLN A 64 30.36 18.11 -47.41
C GLN A 64 29.61 17.17 -48.36
N TRP A 65 29.37 17.64 -49.57
CA TRP A 65 28.64 16.95 -50.61
C TRP A 65 29.54 16.73 -51.81
N TRP A 66 29.41 15.55 -52.39
CA TRP A 66 30.18 15.10 -53.53
C TRP A 66 29.24 14.65 -54.63
N GLN A 67 29.61 14.84 -55.89
CA GLN A 67 28.79 14.40 -57.01
C GLN A 67 29.59 13.97 -58.23
N VAL A 68 28.96 13.15 -59.07
CA VAL A 68 29.44 12.76 -60.39
C VAL A 68 28.27 12.56 -61.32
N LYS A 69 28.48 12.77 -62.62
CA LYS A 69 27.50 12.49 -63.66
C LYS A 69 27.92 11.24 -64.42
N VAL A 70 27.06 10.24 -64.48
CA VAL A 70 27.34 8.91 -65.03
C VAL A 70 26.25 8.53 -66.02
N GLU A 71 26.64 7.90 -67.13
CA GLU A 71 25.72 7.44 -68.15
C GLU A 71 25.13 6.09 -67.76
N ILE A 72 23.79 5.96 -67.82
CA ILE A 72 23.07 4.75 -67.44
C ILE A 72 22.85 3.92 -68.69
N ILE A 73 23.66 2.88 -68.87
CA ILE A 73 23.67 2.06 -70.09
C ILE A 73 23.01 0.69 -69.94
N SER A 74 22.73 0.25 -68.70
CA SER A 74 22.05 -1.02 -68.42
C SER A 74 20.65 -0.78 -67.80
N PRO A 75 19.63 -1.63 -68.06
CA PRO A 75 18.25 -1.44 -67.57
C PRO A 75 18.13 -1.35 -66.05
N SER A 76 19.09 -1.92 -65.33
CA SER A 76 19.16 -1.96 -63.88
C SER A 76 20.63 -1.82 -63.48
N THR A 77 20.97 -0.71 -62.85
CA THR A 77 22.34 -0.34 -62.53
C THR A 77 22.53 -0.31 -61.02
N ASN A 78 23.37 -1.22 -60.52
CA ASN A 78 23.79 -1.26 -59.11
C ASN A 78 25.02 -0.38 -58.92
N TYR A 79 25.06 0.38 -57.82
CA TYR A 79 26.18 1.25 -57.50
C TYR A 79 26.35 1.49 -56.00
N ARG A 80 27.57 1.87 -55.63
CA ARG A 80 27.97 2.17 -54.25
C ARG A 80 29.15 3.13 -54.21
N PHE A 81 29.34 3.80 -53.07
CA PHE A 81 30.36 4.84 -52.94
C PHE A 81 31.56 4.36 -52.13
N LEU A 82 32.75 4.55 -52.68
CA LEU A 82 34.02 4.35 -52.01
C LEU A 82 34.49 5.67 -51.39
N LEU A 83 34.61 5.71 -50.07
CA LEU A 83 35.10 6.84 -49.31
C LEU A 83 36.54 6.58 -48.89
N ARG A 84 37.51 7.24 -49.53
CA ARG A 84 38.95 6.97 -49.33
C ARG A 84 39.66 8.11 -48.61
N ASN A 85 40.51 7.75 -47.66
CA ASN A 85 41.41 8.64 -46.93
C ASN A 85 42.79 7.97 -46.81
N GLY A 86 43.76 8.41 -47.60
CA GLY A 86 45.07 7.77 -47.73
C GLY A 86 44.96 6.33 -48.26
N ARG A 87 45.46 5.37 -47.48
CA ARG A 87 45.36 3.92 -47.75
C ARG A 87 44.05 3.28 -47.25
N ASN A 88 43.29 3.99 -46.41
CA ASN A 88 42.06 3.46 -45.82
C ASN A 88 40.85 3.79 -46.69
N PHE A 89 39.91 2.85 -46.78
CA PHE A 89 38.65 3.06 -47.48
C PHE A 89 37.46 2.50 -46.72
N ARG A 90 36.27 3.04 -47.01
CA ARG A 90 34.98 2.51 -46.56
C ARG A 90 33.98 2.54 -47.71
N TRP A 91 33.13 1.54 -47.82
CA TRP A 91 32.01 1.53 -48.75
C TRP A 91 30.74 2.04 -48.08
N LEU A 92 29.96 2.82 -48.82
CA LEU A 92 28.59 3.19 -48.48
C LEU A 92 27.65 2.59 -49.52
N ASN A 93 26.74 1.74 -49.05
CA ASN A 93 25.64 1.19 -49.82
C ASN A 93 24.30 1.34 -49.05
N ALA A 94 23.20 0.74 -49.54
CA ALA A 94 21.87 0.96 -48.96
C ALA A 94 21.70 0.43 -47.53
N ALA A 95 22.53 -0.54 -47.11
CA ALA A 95 22.52 -1.07 -45.74
C ALA A 95 23.35 -0.24 -44.75
N GLY A 96 24.17 0.70 -45.23
CA GLY A 96 24.99 1.57 -44.38
C GLY A 96 26.46 1.63 -44.81
N VAL A 97 27.33 1.97 -43.85
CA VAL A 97 28.77 2.21 -44.07
C VAL A 97 29.61 1.06 -43.55
N PHE A 98 30.52 0.53 -44.38
CA PHE A 98 31.34 -0.64 -44.08
C PHE A 98 32.83 -0.37 -44.34
N PRO A 99 33.74 -0.75 -43.42
CA PRO A 99 35.19 -0.51 -43.57
C PRO A 99 35.94 -1.59 -44.34
N ARG A 100 35.24 -2.37 -45.15
CA ARG A 100 35.74 -3.46 -45.98
C ARG A 100 34.91 -3.56 -47.25
N ASP A 101 35.36 -4.33 -48.22
CA ASP A 101 34.52 -4.62 -49.39
C ASP A 101 33.27 -5.42 -49.00
N VAL A 102 32.20 -5.23 -49.76
CA VAL A 102 30.88 -5.81 -49.54
C VAL A 102 30.34 -6.44 -50.82
N VAL A 103 29.34 -7.30 -50.70
CA VAL A 103 28.68 -7.91 -51.86
C VAL A 103 27.70 -6.92 -52.49
N ASP A 104 27.47 -7.02 -53.81
CA ASP A 104 26.60 -6.10 -54.55
C ASP A 104 25.11 -6.17 -54.14
N HIS A 105 24.72 -7.11 -53.27
CA HIS A 105 23.32 -7.38 -52.91
C HIS A 105 22.61 -6.18 -52.26
N PHE A 106 23.33 -5.37 -51.47
CA PHE A 106 22.78 -4.19 -50.79
C PHE A 106 23.23 -2.87 -51.45
N ASP A 107 23.70 -2.92 -52.69
CA ASP A 107 24.05 -1.72 -53.44
C ASP A 107 22.80 -0.85 -53.70
N PHE A 108 23.03 0.46 -53.83
CA PHE A 108 21.98 1.33 -54.32
C PHE A 108 21.69 0.95 -55.77
N LYS A 109 20.45 1.15 -56.19
CA LYS A 109 19.99 0.67 -57.49
C LYS A 109 19.20 1.75 -58.20
N ILE A 110 19.56 2.00 -59.45
CA ILE A 110 18.79 2.82 -60.38
C ILE A 110 18.27 1.92 -61.50
N VAL A 111 17.00 2.08 -61.84
CA VAL A 111 16.35 1.29 -62.90
C VAL A 111 16.01 2.24 -64.04
N ALA A 112 16.54 1.94 -65.23
CA ALA A 112 16.39 2.75 -66.42
C ALA A 112 15.08 2.42 -67.15
N ARG A 113 13.97 2.60 -66.45
CA ARG A 113 12.61 2.35 -66.93
C ARG A 113 11.69 3.40 -66.32
N THR A 114 10.58 3.68 -67.01
CA THR A 114 9.56 4.63 -66.57
C THR A 114 9.15 4.39 -65.11
N ASP A 115 9.19 5.44 -64.28
CA ASP A 115 8.79 5.40 -62.86
C ASP A 115 7.32 4.99 -62.72
N ALA A 116 6.93 4.57 -61.52
CA ALA A 116 5.52 4.42 -61.18
C ALA A 116 4.78 5.73 -61.45
N PRO A 117 3.51 5.67 -61.93
CA PRO A 117 2.74 6.86 -62.21
C PRO A 117 2.72 7.79 -61.01
N ASP A 118 2.99 9.08 -61.22
CA ASP A 118 3.23 10.03 -60.13
C ASP A 118 1.99 10.19 -59.21
N TRP A 119 0.81 9.84 -59.73
CA TRP A 119 -0.44 9.79 -58.99
C TRP A 119 -0.50 8.64 -57.97
N LEU A 120 0.27 7.55 -58.13
CA LEU A 120 0.28 6.37 -57.24
C LEU A 120 1.02 6.63 -55.92
N ARG A 121 2.04 7.51 -55.93
CA ARG A 121 2.64 8.10 -54.71
C ARG A 121 1.69 9.08 -54.00
N LYS A 122 0.55 9.37 -54.64
CA LYS A 122 -0.49 10.32 -54.25
C LYS A 122 -1.89 9.66 -54.24
N ALA A 123 -1.98 8.31 -54.35
CA ALA A 123 -3.23 7.56 -54.56
C ALA A 123 -3.79 6.99 -53.25
N VAL A 124 -5.10 6.76 -53.23
CA VAL A 124 -5.80 6.22 -52.07
C VAL A 124 -6.99 5.33 -52.51
N PHE A 125 -7.30 4.32 -51.68
CA PHE A 125 -8.13 3.13 -51.95
C PHE A 125 -9.60 3.24 -51.49
N TYR A 126 -10.46 2.36 -52.04
CA TYR A 126 -11.92 2.27 -51.80
C TYR A 126 -12.32 0.96 -51.08
N ARG A 127 -13.37 1.00 -50.24
CA ARG A 127 -13.95 -0.10 -49.45
C ARG A 127 -15.49 -0.07 -49.56
N GLU A 128 -16.16 -1.23 -49.71
CA GLU A 128 -17.62 -1.33 -49.61
C GLU A 128 -18.07 -0.97 -48.18
N VAL A 129 -19.07 -0.10 -48.08
CA VAL A 129 -19.65 0.39 -46.82
C VAL A 129 -20.98 -0.33 -46.60
N SER A 130 -21.13 -1.03 -45.47
CA SER A 130 -22.39 -1.65 -45.08
C SER A 130 -23.50 -0.59 -44.90
N GLN A 131 -24.64 -0.80 -45.54
CA GLN A 131 -25.85 0.05 -45.40
C GLN A 131 -26.97 -0.65 -44.61
N GLU A 132 -26.71 -1.84 -44.03
CA GLU A 132 -27.71 -2.59 -43.28
C GLU A 132 -27.96 -1.96 -41.89
N PHE A 133 -29.24 -1.70 -41.60
CA PHE A 133 -29.71 -1.23 -40.30
C PHE A 133 -30.48 -2.34 -39.58
N TYR A 134 -30.09 -2.64 -38.34
CA TYR A 134 -30.62 -3.75 -37.54
C TYR A 134 -31.71 -3.32 -36.54
N GLY A 135 -32.30 -2.13 -36.71
CA GLY A 135 -33.49 -1.69 -35.99
C GLY A 135 -33.28 -1.04 -34.61
N GLY A 136 -32.05 -0.73 -34.19
CA GLY A 136 -31.80 -0.05 -32.90
C GLY A 136 -32.01 1.46 -32.96
N ASP A 137 -32.79 2.02 -32.04
CA ASP A 137 -33.22 3.43 -32.04
C ASP A 137 -33.22 4.08 -30.64
N PHE A 138 -33.62 5.36 -30.52
CA PHE A 138 -33.67 6.06 -29.22
C PHE A 138 -34.72 5.48 -28.27
N ARG A 139 -35.83 4.94 -28.80
CA ARG A 139 -36.89 4.32 -27.99
C ARG A 139 -36.40 3.04 -27.32
N GLY A 140 -35.70 2.19 -28.06
CA GLY A 140 -35.05 1.00 -27.52
C GLY A 140 -34.06 1.35 -26.42
N VAL A 141 -33.27 2.42 -26.59
CA VAL A 141 -32.37 2.89 -25.51
C VAL A 141 -33.17 3.39 -24.31
N GLU A 142 -34.27 4.12 -24.52
CA GLU A 142 -35.15 4.61 -23.46
C GLU A 142 -35.73 3.45 -22.62
N GLU A 143 -36.16 2.38 -23.28
CA GLU A 143 -36.68 1.15 -22.65
C GLU A 143 -35.61 0.41 -21.83
N LYS A 144 -34.34 0.47 -22.23
CA LYS A 144 -33.23 -0.20 -21.55
C LYS A 144 -32.50 0.68 -20.52
N LEU A 145 -32.97 1.90 -20.23
CA LEU A 145 -32.37 2.75 -19.19
C LEU A 145 -32.30 2.08 -17.81
N ASN A 146 -33.20 1.14 -17.52
CA ASN A 146 -33.16 0.38 -16.26
C ASN A 146 -31.92 -0.52 -16.17
N HIS A 147 -31.51 -1.18 -17.26
CA HIS A 147 -30.26 -1.97 -17.32
C HIS A 147 -29.03 -1.11 -17.04
N LEU A 148 -28.97 0.07 -17.67
CA LEU A 148 -27.86 1.00 -17.48
C LEU A 148 -27.82 1.55 -16.05
N THR A 149 -28.98 1.83 -15.47
CA THR A 149 -29.10 2.27 -14.08
C THR A 149 -28.66 1.17 -13.11
N SER A 150 -29.07 -0.09 -13.34
CA SER A 150 -28.62 -1.22 -12.52
C SER A 150 -27.12 -1.48 -12.65
N LEU A 151 -26.56 -1.31 -13.85
CA LEU A 151 -25.12 -1.38 -14.09
C LEU A 151 -24.36 -0.25 -13.36
N GLY A 152 -25.05 0.84 -13.02
CA GLY A 152 -24.51 1.99 -12.31
C GLY A 152 -24.06 3.14 -13.21
N ILE A 153 -24.32 3.06 -14.52
CA ILE A 153 -23.98 4.08 -15.52
C ILE A 153 -24.68 5.40 -15.22
N ASN A 154 -23.95 6.51 -15.39
CA ASN A 154 -24.45 7.87 -15.20
C ASN A 154 -24.28 8.76 -16.44
N ALA A 155 -23.75 8.22 -17.54
CA ALA A 155 -23.61 8.92 -18.80
C ALA A 155 -23.68 7.94 -19.98
N ILE A 156 -24.28 8.35 -21.09
CA ILE A 156 -24.33 7.60 -22.34
C ILE A 156 -23.63 8.43 -23.41
N TYR A 157 -22.68 7.81 -24.10
CA TYR A 157 -22.07 8.32 -25.31
C TYR A 157 -22.64 7.60 -26.53
N PHE A 158 -23.25 8.38 -27.43
CA PHE A 158 -23.69 7.90 -28.73
C PHE A 158 -22.64 8.18 -29.80
N THR A 159 -22.38 7.19 -30.66
CA THR A 159 -21.86 7.42 -32.02
C THR A 159 -22.78 8.40 -32.78
N PRO A 160 -22.41 8.90 -33.98
CA PRO A 160 -23.17 9.96 -34.62
C PRO A 160 -24.67 9.67 -34.74
N ILE A 161 -25.48 10.66 -34.37
CA ILE A 161 -26.95 10.55 -34.31
C ILE A 161 -27.66 11.25 -35.47
N PHE A 162 -26.92 11.96 -36.31
CA PHE A 162 -27.50 12.78 -37.36
C PHE A 162 -27.94 11.95 -38.57
N ALA A 163 -28.89 12.49 -39.32
CA ALA A 163 -29.38 11.87 -40.55
C ALA A 163 -28.21 11.50 -41.48
N SER A 164 -28.15 10.24 -41.93
CA SER A 164 -27.08 9.73 -42.80
C SER A 164 -27.60 8.56 -43.66
N ARG A 165 -26.80 8.18 -44.67
CA ARG A 165 -27.06 7.03 -45.55
C ARG A 165 -26.39 5.73 -45.07
N SER A 166 -25.49 5.79 -44.10
CA SER A 166 -24.79 4.64 -43.55
C SER A 166 -25.36 4.20 -42.20
N ASN A 167 -25.02 2.99 -41.78
CA ASN A 167 -25.39 2.50 -40.45
C ASN A 167 -24.60 3.19 -39.32
N HIS A 168 -23.38 3.65 -39.59
CA HIS A 168 -22.46 4.26 -38.61
C HIS A 168 -22.61 5.79 -38.50
N ARG A 169 -23.24 6.43 -39.49
CA ARG A 169 -23.64 7.84 -39.50
C ARG A 169 -22.55 8.92 -39.53
N TYR A 170 -21.28 8.54 -39.57
CA TYR A 170 -20.16 9.47 -39.82
C TYR A 170 -20.24 10.25 -41.16
N ASP A 171 -20.99 9.76 -42.14
CA ASP A 171 -21.34 10.48 -43.38
C ASP A 171 -22.64 11.30 -43.22
N ALA A 172 -22.67 12.19 -42.22
CA ALA A 172 -23.83 13.02 -41.91
C ALA A 172 -24.34 13.79 -43.14
N SER A 173 -25.62 13.60 -43.47
CA SER A 173 -26.36 14.30 -44.51
C SER A 173 -27.06 15.57 -43.99
N SER A 174 -27.15 15.72 -42.67
CA SER A 174 -27.53 16.94 -41.96
C SER A 174 -26.81 16.97 -40.62
N PHE A 175 -26.62 18.16 -40.04
CA PHE A 175 -26.17 18.34 -38.65
C PHE A 175 -27.25 18.97 -37.76
N GLU A 176 -28.43 19.25 -38.33
CA GLU A 176 -29.47 20.07 -37.69
C GLU A 176 -30.62 19.26 -37.10
N GLU A 177 -30.71 17.98 -37.47
CA GLU A 177 -31.75 17.04 -37.06
C GLU A 177 -31.16 15.66 -36.73
N ALA A 178 -31.78 14.99 -35.76
CA ALA A 178 -31.48 13.60 -35.46
C ALA A 178 -32.08 12.70 -36.55
N ASP A 179 -31.40 11.60 -36.85
CA ASP A 179 -31.80 10.68 -37.92
C ASP A 179 -33.23 10.16 -37.69
N PRO A 180 -34.15 10.33 -38.67
CA PRO A 180 -35.49 9.76 -38.60
C PRO A 180 -35.51 8.24 -38.34
N LEU A 181 -34.50 7.50 -38.80
CA LEU A 181 -34.37 6.06 -38.56
C LEU A 181 -34.05 5.72 -37.09
N LEU A 182 -33.58 6.69 -36.29
CA LEU A 182 -33.39 6.55 -34.85
C LEU A 182 -34.60 7.06 -34.04
N GLY A 183 -35.66 7.54 -34.71
CA GLY A 183 -36.84 8.17 -34.10
C GLY A 183 -36.84 9.70 -34.13
N GLY A 184 -35.78 10.32 -34.70
CA GLY A 184 -35.66 11.77 -34.87
C GLY A 184 -35.64 12.57 -33.57
N ASP A 185 -35.78 13.89 -33.70
CA ASP A 185 -35.69 14.84 -32.58
C ASP A 185 -36.69 14.53 -31.45
N LYS A 186 -37.90 14.08 -31.83
CA LYS A 186 -38.99 13.76 -30.87
C LYS A 186 -38.55 12.69 -29.87
N ASP A 187 -37.99 11.59 -30.37
CA ASP A 187 -37.62 10.48 -29.51
C ASP A 187 -36.29 10.73 -28.80
N LEU A 188 -35.37 11.49 -29.39
CA LEU A 188 -34.18 11.96 -28.68
C LEU A 188 -34.54 12.84 -27.47
N ILE A 189 -35.48 13.78 -27.64
CA ILE A 189 -35.97 14.63 -26.54
C ILE A 189 -36.69 13.78 -25.47
N SER A 190 -37.45 12.77 -25.88
CA SER A 190 -38.09 11.81 -24.96
C SER A 190 -37.04 11.07 -24.13
N LEU A 191 -36.03 10.50 -24.80
CA LEU A 191 -34.91 9.79 -24.17
C LEU A 191 -34.14 10.69 -23.20
N ARG A 192 -33.83 11.93 -23.59
CA ARG A 192 -33.15 12.88 -22.71
C ARG A 192 -33.94 13.18 -21.45
N LYS A 193 -35.26 13.35 -21.55
CA LYS A 193 -36.13 13.53 -20.38
C LYS A 193 -36.13 12.29 -19.49
N ALA A 194 -36.22 11.10 -20.08
CA ALA A 194 -36.20 9.83 -19.34
C ALA A 194 -34.85 9.55 -18.65
N ALA A 195 -33.74 9.90 -19.31
CA ALA A 195 -32.38 9.78 -18.78
C ALA A 195 -32.13 10.78 -17.65
N SER A 196 -32.58 12.04 -17.80
CA SER A 196 -32.46 13.07 -16.77
C SER A 196 -33.17 12.69 -15.47
N LYS A 197 -34.35 12.06 -15.54
CA LYS A 197 -35.06 11.51 -14.37
C LYS A 197 -34.26 10.44 -13.60
N ARG A 198 -33.25 9.84 -14.24
CA ARG A 198 -32.35 8.83 -13.68
C ARG A 198 -30.94 9.36 -13.44
N SER A 199 -30.73 10.67 -13.56
CA SER A 199 -29.41 11.31 -13.47
C SER A 199 -28.38 10.78 -14.47
N ILE A 200 -28.84 10.36 -15.66
CA ILE A 200 -27.99 9.93 -16.76
C ILE A 200 -27.79 11.09 -17.74
N ARG A 201 -26.53 11.47 -17.98
CA ARG A 201 -26.14 12.49 -18.96
C ARG A 201 -26.05 11.89 -20.36
N LEU A 202 -26.43 12.63 -21.40
CA LEU A 202 -26.32 12.18 -22.79
C LEU A 202 -25.30 13.03 -23.54
N MET A 203 -24.36 12.39 -24.22
CA MET A 203 -23.43 13.04 -25.14
C MET A 203 -23.46 12.32 -26.49
N SER A 204 -23.15 13.05 -27.57
CA SER A 204 -23.13 12.50 -28.93
C SER A 204 -21.78 12.78 -29.58
N ASP A 205 -21.58 12.16 -30.72
CA ASP A 205 -20.50 12.39 -31.64
C ASP A 205 -20.81 13.52 -32.64
N LEU A 206 -19.80 14.33 -32.98
CA LEU A 206 -19.86 15.37 -34.00
C LEU A 206 -18.66 15.28 -34.94
N THR A 207 -18.92 15.15 -36.24
CA THR A 207 -17.91 15.14 -37.29
C THR A 207 -17.55 16.56 -37.70
N THR A 208 -16.41 17.05 -37.24
CA THR A 208 -15.89 18.37 -37.65
C THR A 208 -14.94 18.28 -38.83
N ASN A 209 -14.34 17.11 -39.07
CA ASN A 209 -13.37 16.92 -40.14
C ASN A 209 -14.02 16.79 -41.54
N HIS A 210 -15.22 16.24 -41.61
CA HIS A 210 -15.93 15.96 -42.85
C HIS A 210 -17.45 15.98 -42.62
N CYS A 211 -18.22 16.05 -43.71
CA CYS A 211 -19.64 15.69 -43.74
C CYS A 211 -19.85 14.49 -44.68
N GLY A 212 -21.08 14.05 -44.84
CA GLY A 212 -21.44 13.03 -45.83
C GLY A 212 -21.62 13.59 -47.24
N LEU A 213 -21.45 12.73 -48.25
CA LEU A 213 -21.76 13.06 -49.64
C LEU A 213 -23.24 13.46 -49.82
N GLY A 214 -24.15 12.94 -48.98
CA GLY A 214 -25.55 13.32 -48.98
C GLY A 214 -25.84 14.74 -48.49
N HIS A 215 -24.86 15.44 -47.92
CA HIS A 215 -25.09 16.74 -47.28
C HIS A 215 -25.42 17.85 -48.30
N PRO A 216 -26.44 18.70 -48.06
CA PRO A 216 -26.81 19.80 -48.96
C PRO A 216 -25.63 20.72 -49.32
N TRP A 217 -24.70 20.93 -48.38
CA TRP A 217 -23.50 21.74 -48.60
C TRP A 217 -22.66 21.25 -49.79
N ILE A 218 -22.31 19.96 -49.85
CA ILE A 218 -21.50 19.41 -50.94
C ILE A 218 -22.34 19.23 -52.20
N GLN A 219 -23.61 18.83 -52.09
CA GLN A 219 -24.51 18.69 -53.23
C GLN A 219 -24.69 20.02 -53.98
N LYS A 220 -24.91 21.12 -53.24
CA LYS A 220 -25.01 22.47 -53.80
C LYS A 220 -23.70 22.91 -54.45
N ALA A 221 -22.56 22.60 -53.82
CA ALA A 221 -21.25 22.95 -54.36
C ALA A 221 -20.84 22.14 -55.61
N LEU A 222 -21.29 20.89 -55.72
CA LEU A 222 -21.11 20.05 -56.91
C LEU A 222 -22.00 20.51 -58.08
N GLN A 223 -23.23 20.94 -57.79
CA GLN A 223 -24.17 21.44 -58.80
C GLN A 223 -23.80 22.84 -59.30
N ASN A 224 -23.32 23.73 -58.43
CA ASN A 224 -22.96 25.10 -58.77
C ASN A 224 -21.62 25.52 -58.13
N LYS A 225 -20.61 25.77 -58.97
CA LYS A 225 -19.27 26.24 -58.55
C LYS A 225 -19.25 27.68 -58.02
N GLU A 226 -20.30 28.45 -58.23
CA GLU A 226 -20.46 29.80 -57.69
C GLU A 226 -21.32 29.82 -56.40
N SER A 227 -21.70 28.65 -55.88
CA SER A 227 -22.47 28.58 -54.64
C SER A 227 -21.67 29.09 -53.44
N ASP A 228 -22.41 29.62 -52.47
CA ASP A 228 -21.92 30.04 -51.16
C ASP A 228 -21.29 28.90 -50.34
N THR A 229 -21.62 27.64 -50.61
CA THR A 229 -21.06 26.45 -49.95
C THR A 229 -19.81 25.91 -50.64
N GLN A 230 -19.37 26.49 -51.75
CA GLN A 230 -18.18 26.04 -52.47
C GLN A 230 -16.93 26.13 -51.59
N GLU A 231 -16.80 27.21 -50.81
CA GLU A 231 -15.69 27.47 -49.89
C GLU A 231 -15.64 26.50 -48.70
N PHE A 232 -16.70 25.70 -48.46
CA PHE A 232 -16.76 24.77 -47.33
C PHE A 232 -15.91 23.51 -47.55
N PHE A 233 -15.40 23.27 -48.76
CA PHE A 233 -14.66 22.05 -49.11
C PHE A 233 -13.33 22.36 -49.79
N TYR A 234 -12.40 21.41 -49.66
CA TYR A 234 -11.17 21.42 -50.47
C TYR A 234 -11.40 20.71 -51.80
N TRP A 235 -11.05 21.39 -52.90
CA TRP A 235 -11.23 20.88 -54.26
C TRP A 235 -9.90 20.39 -54.85
N THR A 236 -9.91 19.27 -55.57
CA THR A 236 -8.70 18.69 -56.14
C THR A 236 -8.98 17.87 -57.40
N LYS A 237 -8.15 18.07 -58.43
CA LYS A 237 -8.18 17.26 -59.67
C LYS A 237 -7.53 15.88 -59.50
N LYS A 238 -6.84 15.63 -58.37
CA LYS A 238 -6.17 14.35 -58.09
C LYS A 238 -7.16 13.26 -57.64
N SER A 239 -8.34 13.65 -57.19
CA SER A 239 -9.40 12.73 -56.79
C SER A 239 -10.37 12.48 -57.95
N LYS A 240 -10.92 11.25 -58.04
CA LYS A 240 -11.92 10.85 -59.03
C LYS A 240 -13.22 11.67 -58.93
N TRP A 241 -13.59 12.11 -57.72
CA TRP A 241 -14.82 12.86 -57.44
C TRP A 241 -14.58 14.38 -57.34
N GLY A 242 -13.37 14.87 -57.58
CA GLY A 242 -13.08 16.31 -57.72
C GLY A 242 -12.91 17.10 -56.40
N TYR A 243 -13.11 16.48 -55.24
CA TYR A 243 -12.88 17.07 -53.91
C TYR A 243 -12.02 16.16 -53.04
N VAL A 244 -11.53 16.70 -51.92
CA VAL A 244 -10.73 15.97 -50.94
C VAL A 244 -11.68 15.22 -50.01
N GLY A 245 -11.57 13.90 -49.96
CA GLY A 245 -12.24 13.08 -48.94
C GLY A 245 -11.32 12.77 -47.77
N TRP A 246 -11.86 12.53 -46.58
CA TRP A 246 -11.07 11.94 -45.49
C TRP A 246 -10.59 10.55 -45.92
N TRP A 247 -9.28 10.31 -45.86
CA TRP A 247 -8.64 9.12 -46.45
C TRP A 247 -9.06 8.90 -47.91
N ASN A 248 -9.33 9.99 -48.64
CA ASN A 248 -9.85 9.94 -49.99
C ASN A 248 -11.02 8.93 -50.13
N VAL A 249 -11.93 8.91 -49.16
CA VAL A 249 -13.17 8.18 -49.26
C VAL A 249 -14.20 9.12 -49.89
N GLU A 250 -14.86 8.66 -50.96
CA GLU A 250 -15.85 9.45 -51.71
C GLU A 250 -16.98 9.96 -50.83
N SER A 251 -17.50 9.12 -49.93
CA SER A 251 -18.64 9.44 -49.08
C SER A 251 -18.35 10.47 -47.98
N LEU A 252 -17.09 10.84 -47.74
CA LEU A 252 -16.67 11.71 -46.62
C LEU A 252 -15.92 12.98 -47.09
N PRO A 253 -16.57 13.92 -47.81
CA PRO A 253 -15.98 15.21 -48.18
C PRO A 253 -15.39 15.97 -47.00
N LYS A 254 -14.11 16.35 -47.09
CA LYS A 254 -13.37 17.06 -46.03
C LYS A 254 -13.74 18.54 -45.98
N LEU A 255 -14.06 19.01 -44.78
CA LEU A 255 -14.46 20.39 -44.50
C LEU A 255 -13.25 21.35 -44.48
N ASN A 256 -13.44 22.54 -45.03
CA ASN A 256 -12.44 23.60 -45.16
C ASN A 256 -12.73 24.77 -44.21
N PHE A 257 -12.05 24.78 -43.06
CA PHE A 257 -12.18 25.83 -42.06
C PHE A 257 -11.39 27.11 -42.37
N ASN A 258 -10.91 27.33 -43.59
CA ASN A 258 -10.59 28.70 -44.02
C ASN A 258 -11.86 29.54 -44.25
N SER A 259 -13.00 28.90 -44.51
CA SER A 259 -14.29 29.59 -44.64
C SER A 259 -14.78 30.08 -43.29
N GLN A 260 -14.88 31.40 -43.11
CA GLN A 260 -15.49 31.99 -41.92
C GLN A 260 -16.97 31.62 -41.80
N ARG A 261 -17.70 31.52 -42.93
CA ARG A 261 -19.11 31.11 -42.92
C ARG A 261 -19.30 29.71 -42.36
N LEU A 262 -18.42 28.77 -42.72
CA LEU A 262 -18.45 27.42 -42.14
C LEU A 262 -18.17 27.46 -40.63
N ARG A 263 -17.20 28.27 -40.18
CA ARG A 263 -16.93 28.45 -38.75
C ARG A 263 -18.14 29.00 -38.00
N ASP A 264 -18.85 29.98 -38.58
CA ASP A 264 -20.05 30.59 -37.98
C ASP A 264 -21.22 29.60 -37.87
N LEU A 265 -21.39 28.74 -38.89
CA LEU A 265 -22.38 27.64 -38.87
C LEU A 265 -22.03 26.57 -37.81
N MET A 266 -20.75 26.23 -37.69
CA MET A 266 -20.31 25.16 -36.79
C MET A 266 -20.26 25.60 -35.32
N TRP A 267 -19.72 26.78 -35.01
CA TRP A 267 -19.60 27.28 -33.62
C TRP A 267 -19.75 28.80 -33.43
N GLY A 268 -19.50 29.63 -34.46
CA GLY A 268 -19.39 31.09 -34.30
C GLY A 268 -20.69 31.84 -34.05
N SER A 269 -21.86 31.24 -34.31
CA SER A 269 -23.17 31.83 -34.05
C SER A 269 -23.87 31.22 -32.81
N LYS A 270 -24.79 31.97 -32.19
CA LYS A 270 -25.57 31.50 -31.02
C LYS A 270 -26.47 30.29 -31.31
N ASN A 271 -26.79 30.05 -32.58
CA ASN A 271 -27.58 28.91 -33.06
C ASN A 271 -26.73 27.93 -33.89
N SER A 272 -25.39 28.01 -33.75
CA SER A 272 -24.47 27.10 -34.43
C SER A 272 -24.73 25.64 -34.05
N ILE A 273 -24.27 24.73 -34.91
CA ILE A 273 -24.41 23.28 -34.72
C ILE A 273 -23.93 22.87 -33.33
N VAL A 274 -22.74 23.32 -32.91
CA VAL A 274 -22.19 22.98 -31.58
C VAL A 274 -23.11 23.42 -30.44
N GLN A 275 -23.65 24.65 -30.51
CA GLN A 275 -24.46 25.21 -29.41
C GLN A 275 -25.91 24.70 -29.39
N ARG A 276 -26.51 24.45 -30.56
CA ARG A 276 -27.93 24.10 -30.69
C ARG A 276 -28.29 22.86 -29.87
N TRP A 277 -27.50 21.80 -29.97
CA TRP A 277 -27.77 20.53 -29.29
C TRP A 277 -27.51 20.55 -27.78
N LEU A 278 -26.69 21.50 -27.31
CA LEU A 278 -26.43 21.68 -25.88
C LEU A 278 -27.55 22.45 -25.18
N LYS A 279 -28.35 23.21 -25.95
CA LYS A 279 -29.48 24.00 -25.45
C LYS A 279 -30.77 23.17 -25.43
N GLU A 280 -31.75 23.61 -24.66
CA GLU A 280 -33.10 23.05 -24.70
C GLU A 280 -33.70 23.20 -26.11
N PRO A 281 -34.47 22.21 -26.61
CA PRO A 281 -35.00 21.05 -25.89
C PRO A 281 -34.09 19.81 -25.84
N PHE A 282 -32.93 19.83 -26.52
CA PHE A 282 -32.03 18.68 -26.61
C PHE A 282 -31.20 18.49 -25.34
N GLY A 283 -30.57 19.55 -24.84
CA GLY A 283 -29.89 19.56 -23.53
C GLY A 283 -28.76 18.53 -23.41
N MET A 284 -28.00 18.30 -24.49
CA MET A 284 -26.87 17.37 -24.49
C MET A 284 -25.76 17.85 -23.54
N SER A 285 -25.02 16.90 -22.97
CA SER A 285 -24.00 17.12 -21.94
C SER A 285 -22.57 17.16 -22.48
N GLY A 286 -22.40 17.22 -23.81
CA GLY A 286 -21.07 17.24 -24.40
C GLY A 286 -21.00 16.68 -25.81
N TRP A 287 -19.78 16.75 -26.35
CA TRP A 287 -19.41 16.26 -27.67
C TRP A 287 -18.18 15.38 -27.59
N ARG A 288 -18.25 14.22 -28.26
CA ARG A 288 -17.07 13.55 -28.79
C ARG A 288 -16.82 14.10 -30.19
N ILE A 289 -15.59 14.49 -30.50
CA ILE A 289 -15.23 14.97 -31.84
C ILE A 289 -14.50 13.88 -32.60
N ASP A 290 -15.13 13.44 -33.68
CA ASP A 290 -14.59 12.48 -34.63
C ASP A 290 -13.35 13.01 -35.35
N VAL A 291 -12.33 12.14 -35.46
CA VAL A 291 -11.02 12.43 -36.03
C VAL A 291 -10.49 13.80 -35.57
N GLY A 292 -10.65 14.09 -34.28
CA GLY A 292 -10.35 15.38 -33.68
C GLY A 292 -8.89 15.81 -33.85
N ASN A 293 -7.96 14.85 -33.98
CA ASN A 293 -6.55 15.12 -34.28
C ASN A 293 -6.29 15.58 -35.73
N MET A 294 -7.23 15.38 -36.66
CA MET A 294 -7.07 15.79 -38.08
C MET A 294 -8.00 16.95 -38.48
N THR A 295 -8.92 17.35 -37.59
CA THR A 295 -9.80 18.50 -37.80
C THR A 295 -9.00 19.77 -38.09
N GLY A 296 -9.36 20.47 -39.18
CA GLY A 296 -8.70 21.71 -39.60
C GLY A 296 -7.27 21.56 -40.12
N ARG A 297 -6.80 20.32 -40.37
CA ARG A 297 -5.47 20.03 -40.92
C ARG A 297 -5.55 19.57 -42.37
N TYR A 298 -4.90 20.29 -43.29
CA TYR A 298 -4.72 19.87 -44.69
C TYR A 298 -3.55 20.61 -45.36
N TYR A 299 -2.53 19.88 -45.83
CA TYR A 299 -1.27 20.45 -46.34
C TYR A 299 -0.66 21.53 -45.42
N GLY A 300 -0.72 22.81 -45.80
CA GLY A 300 -0.19 23.93 -45.02
C GLY A 300 -1.16 24.45 -43.95
N ASP A 301 -2.43 24.07 -44.01
CA ASP A 301 -3.45 24.52 -43.06
C ASP A 301 -3.37 23.68 -41.78
N ASN A 302 -3.30 24.36 -40.63
CA ASN A 302 -3.34 23.75 -39.31
C ASN A 302 -4.10 24.63 -38.32
N PHE A 303 -5.42 24.56 -38.36
CA PHE A 303 -6.31 25.30 -37.47
C PHE A 303 -6.76 24.47 -36.25
N ASN A 304 -6.19 23.30 -36.02
CA ASN A 304 -6.71 22.35 -35.04
C ASN A 304 -6.88 22.94 -33.64
N LYS A 305 -5.84 23.62 -33.14
CA LYS A 305 -5.85 24.26 -31.83
C LYS A 305 -6.87 25.40 -31.73
N GLU A 306 -6.95 26.22 -32.77
CA GLU A 306 -7.93 27.32 -32.84
C GLU A 306 -9.37 26.78 -32.84
N ILE A 307 -9.63 25.73 -33.63
CA ILE A 307 -10.95 25.09 -33.70
C ILE A 307 -11.31 24.45 -32.36
N ALA A 308 -10.39 23.72 -31.73
CA ALA A 308 -10.61 23.10 -30.43
C ALA A 308 -11.00 24.14 -29.36
N GLN A 309 -10.28 25.26 -29.31
CA GLN A 309 -10.56 26.38 -28.40
C GLN A 309 -11.88 27.08 -28.73
N SER A 310 -12.19 27.26 -30.02
CA SER A 310 -13.41 27.94 -30.46
C SER A 310 -14.67 27.09 -30.18
N ILE A 311 -14.60 25.79 -30.45
CA ILE A 311 -15.66 24.84 -30.09
C ILE A 311 -15.86 24.88 -28.57
N ARG A 312 -14.77 24.81 -27.80
CA ARG A 312 -14.87 24.86 -26.34
C ARG A 312 -15.50 26.16 -25.84
N GLY A 313 -15.09 27.31 -26.37
CA GLY A 313 -15.70 28.60 -26.02
C GLY A 313 -17.21 28.62 -26.33
N ALA A 314 -17.61 28.13 -27.50
CA ALA A 314 -19.03 28.01 -27.85
C ALA A 314 -19.79 27.04 -26.92
N MET A 315 -19.16 25.96 -26.48
CA MET A 315 -19.74 25.05 -25.49
C MET A 315 -19.87 25.71 -24.12
N ASP A 316 -18.85 26.43 -23.66
CA ASP A 316 -18.86 27.13 -22.36
C ASP A 316 -19.97 28.20 -22.32
N GLU A 317 -20.24 28.86 -23.45
CA GLU A 317 -21.37 29.81 -23.61
C GLU A 317 -22.73 29.11 -23.56
N ALA A 318 -22.86 27.91 -24.12
CA ALA A 318 -24.14 27.20 -24.22
C ALA A 318 -24.46 26.35 -22.99
N ASN A 319 -23.46 25.66 -22.45
CA ASN A 319 -23.51 24.77 -21.30
C ASN A 319 -22.09 24.57 -20.72
N PRO A 320 -21.69 25.31 -19.66
CA PRO A 320 -20.36 25.22 -19.09
C PRO A 320 -20.05 23.89 -18.38
N ASP A 321 -21.06 23.05 -18.13
CA ASP A 321 -20.89 21.70 -17.60
C ASP A 321 -20.69 20.64 -18.70
N ALA A 322 -20.60 21.05 -19.98
CA ALA A 322 -20.49 20.13 -21.10
C ALA A 322 -19.07 19.57 -21.26
N TRP A 323 -18.96 18.27 -21.53
CA TRP A 323 -17.68 17.59 -21.73
C TRP A 323 -17.28 17.55 -23.20
N LEU A 324 -16.03 17.90 -23.52
CA LEU A 324 -15.50 17.92 -24.89
C LEU A 324 -14.31 16.98 -25.01
N VAL A 325 -14.49 15.85 -25.70
CA VAL A 325 -13.46 14.83 -25.85
C VAL A 325 -13.13 14.61 -27.32
N ALA A 326 -11.85 14.59 -27.69
CA ALA A 326 -11.43 14.34 -29.05
C ALA A 326 -11.12 12.85 -29.27
N GLU A 327 -11.48 12.30 -30.43
CA GLU A 327 -10.76 11.15 -30.94
C GLU A 327 -9.35 11.58 -31.37
N ASN A 328 -8.33 11.18 -30.60
CA ASN A 328 -6.94 11.49 -30.89
C ASN A 328 -6.10 10.20 -30.87
N ALA A 329 -6.22 9.42 -31.94
CA ALA A 329 -5.55 8.13 -32.08
C ALA A 329 -4.04 8.25 -32.35
N ASP A 330 -3.58 9.36 -32.92
CA ASP A 330 -2.16 9.69 -33.15
C ASP A 330 -1.78 10.88 -32.25
N PHE A 331 -1.20 10.55 -31.09
CA PHE A 331 -1.02 11.48 -29.99
C PHE A 331 0.04 12.55 -30.27
N PHE A 332 -0.38 13.82 -30.20
CA PHE A 332 0.49 14.97 -30.00
C PHE A 332 0.16 15.62 -28.66
N ALA A 333 1.13 15.71 -27.76
CA ALA A 333 0.96 16.28 -26.42
C ALA A 333 0.33 17.69 -26.45
N ASP A 334 0.73 18.51 -27.42
CA ASP A 334 0.26 19.89 -27.58
C ASP A 334 -1.23 20.00 -27.92
N ASP A 335 -1.85 18.95 -28.47
CA ASP A 335 -3.30 18.93 -28.75
C ASP A 335 -4.11 18.79 -27.44
N LEU A 336 -3.50 18.39 -26.31
CA LEU A 336 -4.14 18.17 -25.01
C LEU A 336 -3.61 19.08 -23.90
N ASP A 337 -3.17 20.29 -24.27
CA ASP A 337 -2.65 21.33 -23.37
C ASP A 337 -3.65 21.84 -22.31
N GLY A 338 -4.92 21.47 -22.44
CA GLY A 338 -6.01 21.78 -21.50
C GLY A 338 -6.82 23.04 -21.85
N PHE A 339 -6.46 23.78 -22.90
CA PHE A 339 -7.21 24.97 -23.35
C PHE A 339 -8.30 24.64 -24.38
N GLY A 340 -8.03 23.69 -25.29
CA GLY A 340 -9.01 23.21 -26.27
C GLY A 340 -9.75 21.98 -25.75
N TRP A 341 -9.44 20.81 -26.30
CA TRP A 341 -10.03 19.53 -25.85
C TRP A 341 -9.90 19.35 -24.33
N HIS A 342 -10.99 18.95 -23.66
CA HIS A 342 -10.92 18.60 -22.24
C HIS A 342 -10.05 17.35 -22.05
N GLY A 343 -10.18 16.37 -22.95
CA GLY A 343 -9.41 15.14 -22.95
C GLY A 343 -9.55 14.42 -24.29
N THR A 344 -9.12 13.17 -24.33
CA THR A 344 -9.22 12.33 -25.54
C THR A 344 -9.76 10.93 -25.25
N MET A 345 -10.20 10.22 -26.29
CA MET A 345 -10.27 8.76 -26.28
C MET A 345 -8.86 8.18 -26.18
N ASN A 346 -8.47 7.74 -24.98
CA ASN A 346 -7.10 7.41 -24.62
C ASN A 346 -6.65 6.03 -25.15
N TYR A 347 -6.57 5.90 -26.47
CA TYR A 347 -6.11 4.66 -27.10
C TYR A 347 -4.62 4.40 -26.83
N ASN A 348 -3.76 5.42 -26.86
CA ASN A 348 -2.30 5.25 -26.73
C ASN A 348 -1.84 5.08 -25.27
N GLY A 349 -2.46 5.79 -24.33
CA GLY A 349 -2.09 5.75 -22.91
C GLY A 349 -2.87 4.74 -22.07
N PHE A 350 -3.89 4.07 -22.64
CA PHE A 350 -4.68 3.08 -21.90
C PHE A 350 -5.02 1.83 -22.72
N THR A 351 -5.74 1.95 -23.84
CA THR A 351 -6.24 0.78 -24.59
C THR A 351 -5.11 -0.09 -25.15
N LYS A 352 -4.20 0.48 -25.94
CA LYS A 352 -3.08 -0.25 -26.57
C LYS A 352 -2.13 -0.89 -25.54
N PRO A 353 -1.66 -0.19 -24.49
CA PRO A 353 -0.83 -0.82 -23.47
C PRO A 353 -1.47 -2.06 -22.85
N ILE A 354 -2.76 -1.98 -22.50
CA ILE A 354 -3.48 -3.11 -21.87
C ILE A 354 -3.70 -4.23 -22.88
N TRP A 355 -4.08 -3.93 -24.12
CA TRP A 355 -4.21 -4.94 -25.16
C TRP A 355 -2.89 -5.66 -25.41
N TYR A 356 -1.80 -4.91 -25.60
CA TYR A 356 -0.48 -5.49 -25.85
C TYR A 356 0.01 -6.34 -24.67
N TRP A 357 -0.39 -5.99 -23.45
CA TRP A 357 -0.05 -6.79 -22.27
C TRP A 357 -0.96 -8.01 -22.09
N MET A 358 -2.25 -7.92 -22.35
CA MET A 358 -3.23 -8.97 -22.00
C MET A 358 -3.59 -9.92 -23.15
N ASN A 359 -3.26 -9.60 -24.40
CA ASN A 359 -3.69 -10.40 -25.55
C ASN A 359 -3.04 -11.80 -25.62
N GLU A 360 -3.77 -12.73 -26.24
CA GLU A 360 -3.35 -14.13 -26.44
C GLU A 360 -2.58 -14.39 -27.75
N ALA A 361 -2.11 -13.34 -28.44
CA ALA A 361 -1.45 -13.43 -29.75
C ALA A 361 -2.29 -14.09 -30.86
N ASP A 362 -3.62 -13.89 -30.85
CA ASP A 362 -4.47 -14.33 -31.97
C ASP A 362 -4.07 -13.57 -33.26
N GLU A 363 -3.63 -14.32 -34.27
CA GLU A 363 -3.24 -13.78 -35.58
C GLU A 363 -4.37 -13.13 -36.35
N LYS A 364 -5.63 -13.17 -35.90
CA LYS A 364 -6.75 -12.43 -36.48
C LYS A 364 -6.88 -11.03 -35.88
N LEU A 365 -6.35 -10.80 -34.68
CA LEU A 365 -6.38 -9.49 -34.04
C LEU A 365 -5.40 -8.56 -34.75
N ARG A 366 -5.90 -7.38 -35.13
CA ARG A 366 -5.12 -6.32 -35.80
C ARG A 366 -5.36 -5.00 -35.09
N ASP A 367 -4.33 -4.17 -35.00
CA ASP A 367 -4.52 -2.78 -34.65
C ASP A 367 -5.20 -2.09 -35.84
N SER A 368 -6.29 -1.36 -35.60
CA SER A 368 -7.01 -0.64 -36.66
C SER A 368 -6.08 0.36 -37.37
N PHE A 369 -6.39 0.68 -38.64
CA PHE A 369 -5.68 1.62 -39.53
C PHE A 369 -4.46 1.06 -40.31
N GLY A 370 -4.52 -0.19 -40.76
CA GLY A 370 -3.70 -0.67 -41.89
C GLY A 370 -2.27 -1.11 -41.54
N MET A 371 -1.95 -1.28 -40.25
CA MET A 371 -0.71 -1.96 -39.82
C MET A 371 -0.73 -3.42 -40.30
N PRO A 372 0.22 -3.86 -41.15
CA PRO A 372 0.25 -5.22 -41.68
C PRO A 372 0.88 -6.21 -40.68
N ALA A 373 0.51 -6.13 -39.40
CA ALA A 373 1.05 -6.96 -38.32
C ALA A 373 0.00 -7.28 -37.25
N PRO A 374 0.07 -8.45 -36.59
CA PRO A 374 -0.74 -8.76 -35.42
C PRO A 374 -0.44 -7.83 -34.24
N LEU A 375 -1.34 -7.81 -33.25
CA LEU A 375 -1.10 -7.08 -32.01
C LEU A 375 0.21 -7.59 -31.36
N PRO A 376 1.16 -6.71 -30.99
CA PRO A 376 2.36 -7.12 -30.29
C PRO A 376 2.01 -7.61 -28.88
N GLN A 377 2.87 -8.49 -28.34
CA GLN A 377 2.84 -8.86 -26.92
C GLN A 377 3.97 -8.15 -26.18
N ILE A 378 3.62 -7.45 -25.11
CA ILE A 378 4.57 -6.76 -24.22
C ILE A 378 4.45 -7.28 -22.79
N ASP A 379 5.36 -6.88 -21.93
CA ASP A 379 5.30 -7.18 -20.50
C ASP A 379 4.72 -6.02 -19.67
N GLY A 380 4.51 -6.25 -18.38
CA GLY A 380 3.92 -5.24 -17.49
C GLY A 380 4.80 -3.99 -17.31
N GLN A 381 6.12 -4.11 -17.52
CA GLN A 381 7.03 -2.97 -17.47
C GLN A 381 6.81 -2.04 -18.66
N ALA A 382 6.83 -2.58 -19.87
CA ALA A 382 6.55 -1.83 -21.10
C ALA A 382 5.14 -1.23 -21.09
N MET A 383 4.14 -1.97 -20.59
CA MET A 383 2.79 -1.44 -20.41
C MET A 383 2.80 -0.20 -19.50
N ALA A 384 3.37 -0.30 -18.30
CA ALA A 384 3.40 0.81 -17.35
C ALA A 384 4.21 2.01 -17.87
N GLU A 385 5.27 1.78 -18.64
CA GLU A 385 6.04 2.82 -19.32
C GLU A 385 5.20 3.57 -20.34
N MET A 386 4.51 2.88 -21.26
CA MET A 386 3.63 3.52 -22.25
C MET A 386 2.53 4.38 -21.57
N MET A 387 1.93 3.87 -20.49
CA MET A 387 0.93 4.62 -19.73
C MET A 387 1.52 5.87 -19.05
N ARG A 388 2.76 5.78 -18.54
CA ARG A 388 3.47 6.91 -17.91
C ARG A 388 3.91 7.95 -18.93
N GLU A 389 4.38 7.53 -20.10
CA GLU A 389 4.79 8.44 -21.18
C GLU A 389 3.64 9.30 -21.65
N PHE A 390 2.46 8.70 -21.88
CA PHE A 390 1.25 9.45 -22.22
C PHE A 390 0.86 10.42 -21.09
N ALA A 391 0.79 9.94 -19.84
CA ALA A 391 0.40 10.76 -18.70
C ALA A 391 1.38 11.91 -18.42
N ALA A 392 2.68 11.72 -18.65
CA ALA A 392 3.71 12.74 -18.46
C ALA A 392 3.68 13.82 -19.55
N GLY A 393 3.13 13.52 -20.72
CA GLY A 393 3.01 14.46 -21.83
C GLY A 393 1.88 15.47 -21.69
N ILE A 394 0.93 15.28 -20.77
CA ILE A 394 -0.29 16.11 -20.67
C ILE A 394 -0.56 16.60 -19.24
N PRO A 395 -1.29 17.71 -19.06
CA PRO A 395 -1.76 18.13 -17.74
C PRO A 395 -2.66 17.08 -17.08
N TRP A 396 -2.58 16.97 -15.74
CA TRP A 396 -3.42 16.05 -14.95
C TRP A 396 -4.92 16.22 -15.22
N ARG A 397 -5.40 17.46 -15.38
CA ARG A 397 -6.80 17.75 -15.72
C ARG A 397 -7.22 17.11 -17.06
N SER A 398 -6.32 17.09 -18.05
CA SER A 398 -6.58 16.52 -19.37
C SER A 398 -6.61 15.00 -19.30
N LEU A 399 -5.74 14.40 -18.48
CA LEU A 399 -5.77 12.96 -18.21
C LEU A 399 -7.07 12.55 -17.51
N MET A 400 -7.49 13.29 -16.47
CA MET A 400 -8.71 13.01 -15.72
C MET A 400 -9.98 13.16 -16.56
N ALA A 401 -9.97 14.04 -17.55
CA ALA A 401 -11.08 14.24 -18.49
C ALA A 401 -10.93 13.42 -19.78
N SER A 402 -9.94 12.54 -19.90
CA SER A 402 -9.80 11.62 -21.03
C SER A 402 -10.64 10.37 -20.81
N MET A 403 -11.28 9.90 -21.88
CA MET A 403 -12.02 8.65 -21.90
C MET A 403 -11.04 7.48 -21.90
N VAL A 404 -11.05 6.64 -20.87
CA VAL A 404 -10.29 5.40 -20.81
C VAL A 404 -11.23 4.24 -21.12
N LEU A 405 -10.80 3.35 -22.02
CA LEU A 405 -11.68 2.36 -22.64
C LEU A 405 -10.91 1.09 -22.99
N LEU A 406 -11.55 -0.06 -22.81
CA LEU A 406 -11.00 -1.37 -23.20
C LEU A 406 -11.39 -1.77 -24.63
N GLY A 407 -12.47 -1.20 -25.16
CA GLY A 407 -12.98 -1.47 -26.50
C GLY A 407 -13.78 -0.29 -27.03
N SER A 408 -14.02 -0.26 -28.33
CA SER A 408 -14.85 0.75 -29.00
C SER A 408 -15.43 0.19 -30.30
N HIS A 409 -16.25 0.98 -30.97
CA HIS A 409 -16.84 0.65 -32.26
C HIS A 409 -15.83 0.57 -33.43
N ASP A 410 -14.57 0.98 -33.23
CA ASP A 410 -13.52 0.94 -34.26
C ASP A 410 -12.49 -0.16 -34.02
N ARG A 411 -12.66 -0.93 -32.94
CA ARG A 411 -11.69 -1.90 -32.44
C ARG A 411 -12.38 -3.25 -32.18
N ALA A 412 -11.59 -4.29 -32.00
CA ALA A 412 -12.06 -5.57 -31.45
C ALA A 412 -12.71 -5.39 -30.06
N ARG A 413 -13.59 -6.33 -29.67
CA ARG A 413 -14.15 -6.42 -28.32
C ARG A 413 -13.10 -6.92 -27.36
N PHE A 414 -13.05 -6.35 -26.15
CA PHE A 414 -12.00 -6.72 -25.19
C PHE A 414 -12.07 -8.19 -24.78
N HIS A 415 -13.28 -8.77 -24.69
CA HIS A 415 -13.45 -10.20 -24.40
C HIS A 415 -12.75 -11.10 -25.43
N THR A 416 -12.80 -10.73 -26.72
CA THR A 416 -12.06 -11.43 -27.78
C THR A 416 -10.55 -11.19 -27.67
N VAL A 417 -10.11 -9.99 -27.30
CA VAL A 417 -8.67 -9.68 -27.12
C VAL A 417 -8.03 -10.58 -26.07
N VAL A 418 -8.76 -10.88 -25.00
CA VAL A 418 -8.30 -11.78 -23.92
C VAL A 418 -8.66 -13.26 -24.15
N GLY A 419 -9.07 -13.64 -25.36
CA GLY A 419 -9.33 -15.05 -25.72
C GLY A 419 -10.58 -15.65 -25.08
N GLY A 420 -11.55 -14.83 -24.68
CA GLY A 420 -12.75 -15.28 -23.96
C GLY A 420 -12.53 -15.55 -22.47
N ASP A 421 -11.32 -15.31 -21.94
CA ASP A 421 -11.00 -15.51 -20.53
C ASP A 421 -11.72 -14.46 -19.65
N ARG A 422 -12.70 -14.91 -18.86
CA ARG A 422 -13.43 -14.06 -17.91
C ARG A 422 -12.49 -13.43 -16.87
N TYR A 423 -11.57 -14.18 -16.29
CA TYR A 423 -10.68 -13.70 -15.22
C TYR A 423 -9.73 -12.63 -15.75
N ARG A 424 -9.23 -12.80 -16.98
CA ARG A 424 -8.39 -11.79 -17.62
C ARG A 424 -9.21 -10.58 -18.07
N ASN A 425 -10.46 -10.78 -18.49
CA ASN A 425 -11.38 -9.69 -18.79
C ASN A 425 -11.62 -8.82 -17.55
N ILE A 426 -11.97 -9.43 -16.41
CA ILE A 426 -12.22 -8.68 -15.17
C ILE A 426 -10.93 -8.05 -14.60
N ALA A 427 -9.76 -8.65 -14.84
CA ALA A 427 -8.47 -8.02 -14.54
C ALA A 427 -8.27 -6.72 -15.36
N GLY A 428 -8.64 -6.71 -16.64
CA GLY A 428 -8.66 -5.52 -17.48
C GLY A 428 -9.69 -4.48 -17.03
N ALA A 429 -10.91 -4.91 -16.68
CA ALA A 429 -11.95 -4.03 -16.15
C ALA A 429 -11.56 -3.44 -14.78
N THR A 430 -10.82 -4.19 -13.96
CA THR A 430 -10.22 -3.66 -12.73
C THR A 430 -9.28 -2.50 -13.03
N LEU A 431 -8.43 -2.59 -14.07
CA LEU A 431 -7.61 -1.45 -14.53
C LEU A 431 -8.48 -0.29 -15.05
N LEU A 432 -9.52 -0.58 -15.83
CA LEU A 432 -10.43 0.45 -16.38
C LEU A 432 -11.03 1.32 -15.27
N ILE A 433 -11.53 0.67 -14.24
CA ILE A 433 -12.23 1.33 -13.14
C ILE A 433 -11.23 1.99 -12.16
N SER A 434 -10.00 1.49 -12.09
CA SER A 434 -8.98 1.95 -11.14
C SER A 434 -7.88 2.82 -11.73
N TYR A 435 -7.91 3.17 -13.00
CA TYR A 435 -6.97 4.12 -13.61
C TYR A 435 -7.54 5.56 -13.62
N PRO A 436 -6.69 6.61 -13.58
CA PRO A 436 -7.12 8.00 -13.77
C PRO A 436 -7.76 8.25 -15.15
N GLY A 437 -8.87 8.97 -15.21
CA GLY A 437 -9.65 9.22 -16.43
C GLY A 437 -11.13 8.88 -16.27
N VAL A 438 -11.91 9.04 -17.34
CA VAL A 438 -13.35 8.73 -17.40
C VAL A 438 -13.52 7.32 -17.97
N PRO A 439 -13.82 6.29 -17.16
CA PRO A 439 -13.99 4.93 -17.66
C PRO A 439 -15.24 4.83 -18.54
N SER A 440 -15.06 4.29 -19.74
CA SER A 440 -16.10 4.05 -20.72
C SER A 440 -16.20 2.56 -21.02
N VAL A 441 -17.39 2.01 -20.82
CA VAL A 441 -17.73 0.61 -21.11
C VAL A 441 -18.44 0.58 -22.45
N PHE A 442 -17.90 -0.16 -23.43
CA PHE A 442 -18.54 -0.31 -24.72
C PHE A 442 -19.71 -1.30 -24.58
N ALA A 443 -20.93 -0.86 -24.89
CA ALA A 443 -22.15 -1.64 -24.66
C ALA A 443 -22.04 -3.07 -25.19
N GLY A 444 -22.19 -4.06 -24.31
CA GLY A 444 -21.98 -5.48 -24.60
C GLY A 444 -20.70 -6.07 -24.01
N ASP A 445 -19.68 -5.25 -23.69
CA ASP A 445 -18.45 -5.73 -23.05
C ASP A 445 -18.73 -6.28 -21.65
N GLU A 446 -19.70 -5.70 -20.92
CA GLU A 446 -20.09 -6.11 -19.58
C GLU A 446 -20.76 -7.49 -19.53
N ILE A 447 -21.31 -7.95 -20.66
CA ILE A 447 -21.94 -9.27 -20.82
C ILE A 447 -21.08 -10.25 -21.62
N GLY A 448 -19.86 -9.84 -22.02
CA GLY A 448 -18.90 -10.70 -22.71
C GLY A 448 -19.14 -10.83 -24.22
N LEU A 449 -19.69 -9.81 -24.90
CA LEU A 449 -19.80 -9.86 -26.37
C LEU A 449 -18.42 -9.94 -27.04
N GLU A 450 -18.36 -10.72 -28.12
CA GLU A 450 -17.15 -10.93 -28.92
C GLU A 450 -17.17 -10.17 -30.24
N GLY A 451 -15.98 -9.86 -30.76
CA GLY A 451 -15.78 -9.23 -32.06
C GLY A 451 -14.31 -8.97 -32.38
N TYR A 452 -13.88 -9.25 -33.61
CA TYR A 452 -12.45 -9.23 -33.98
C TYR A 452 -11.93 -7.91 -34.56
N TRP A 453 -12.81 -7.03 -35.03
CA TRP A 453 -12.48 -5.71 -35.61
C TRP A 453 -13.71 -4.80 -35.56
N GLY A 454 -13.57 -3.51 -35.90
CA GLY A 454 -14.63 -2.50 -35.77
C GLY A 454 -16.01 -2.97 -36.26
N GLU A 455 -16.14 -3.38 -37.53
CA GLU A 455 -17.43 -3.87 -38.06
C GLU A 455 -17.94 -5.14 -37.33
N ASN A 456 -17.07 -6.11 -37.05
CA ASN A 456 -17.48 -7.33 -36.35
C ASN A 456 -17.76 -7.11 -34.85
N GLY A 457 -17.26 -6.03 -34.25
CA GLY A 457 -17.53 -5.63 -32.87
C GLY A 457 -18.87 -4.95 -32.67
N ARG A 458 -19.50 -4.45 -33.74
CA ARG A 458 -20.80 -3.75 -33.74
C ARG A 458 -22.00 -4.73 -33.76
N ARG A 459 -21.87 -5.92 -33.18
CA ARG A 459 -22.96 -6.92 -33.11
C ARG A 459 -24.14 -6.39 -32.29
N THR A 460 -25.35 -6.84 -32.62
CA THR A 460 -26.55 -6.56 -31.83
C THR A 460 -26.48 -7.27 -30.47
N ILE A 461 -27.07 -6.65 -29.44
CA ILE A 461 -27.22 -7.26 -28.12
C ILE A 461 -28.47 -8.14 -28.16
N ASN A 462 -28.33 -9.41 -27.76
CA ASN A 462 -29.44 -10.36 -27.73
C ASN A 462 -30.29 -10.18 -26.45
N TRP A 463 -31.12 -9.14 -26.40
CA TRP A 463 -31.93 -8.78 -25.24
C TRP A 463 -33.02 -9.81 -24.88
N GLU A 464 -33.44 -10.63 -25.84
CA GLU A 464 -34.47 -11.67 -25.62
C GLU A 464 -33.87 -12.96 -25.03
N ARG A 465 -32.54 -13.06 -25.00
CA ARG A 465 -31.80 -14.22 -24.50
C ARG A 465 -30.73 -13.81 -23.48
N PRO A 466 -31.12 -13.23 -22.34
CA PRO A 466 -30.15 -12.92 -21.28
C PRO A 466 -29.46 -14.17 -20.73
N ASP A 467 -30.00 -15.38 -20.96
CA ASP A 467 -29.36 -16.66 -20.67
C ASP A 467 -28.05 -16.87 -21.44
N THR A 468 -27.84 -16.19 -22.57
CA THR A 468 -26.59 -16.27 -23.34
C THR A 468 -25.53 -15.27 -22.87
N TRP A 469 -25.83 -14.45 -21.86
CA TRP A 469 -24.89 -13.45 -21.34
C TRP A 469 -23.95 -14.07 -20.30
N ASN A 470 -22.73 -13.53 -20.21
CA ASN A 470 -21.85 -13.83 -19.08
C ASN A 470 -22.33 -13.07 -17.84
N SER A 471 -23.25 -13.69 -17.08
CA SER A 471 -23.89 -13.09 -15.91
C SER A 471 -22.92 -12.83 -14.75
N GLU A 472 -21.86 -13.65 -14.62
CA GLU A 472 -20.82 -13.42 -13.61
C GLU A 472 -19.98 -12.19 -13.95
N LEU A 473 -19.59 -12.03 -15.22
CA LEU A 473 -18.88 -10.85 -15.69
C LEU A 473 -19.72 -9.58 -15.49
N LEU A 474 -21.02 -9.64 -15.80
CA LEU A 474 -21.95 -8.52 -15.58
C LEU A 474 -21.98 -8.11 -14.11
N PHE A 475 -22.07 -9.08 -13.19
CA PHE A 475 -22.05 -8.82 -11.76
C PHE A 475 -20.72 -8.17 -11.32
N ASP A 476 -19.58 -8.65 -11.80
CA ASP A 476 -18.29 -8.06 -11.44
C ASP A 476 -18.18 -6.60 -11.93
N TYR A 477 -18.66 -6.31 -13.15
CA TYR A 477 -18.73 -4.94 -13.67
C TYR A 477 -19.62 -4.04 -12.78
N MET A 478 -20.78 -4.55 -12.33
CA MET A 478 -21.66 -3.84 -11.41
C MET A 478 -20.94 -3.51 -10.08
N GLU A 479 -20.20 -4.46 -9.51
CA GLU A 479 -19.43 -4.24 -8.28
C GLU A 479 -18.33 -3.20 -8.47
N LEU A 480 -17.54 -3.31 -9.54
CA LEU A 480 -16.47 -2.36 -9.83
C LEU A 480 -17.00 -0.95 -10.08
N ILE A 481 -18.06 -0.79 -10.88
CA ILE A 481 -18.67 0.52 -11.16
C ILE A 481 -19.22 1.13 -9.87
N LYS A 482 -19.92 0.34 -9.05
CA LYS A 482 -20.39 0.78 -7.73
C LYS A 482 -19.23 1.25 -6.86
N LEU A 483 -18.15 0.46 -6.81
CA LEU A 483 -16.97 0.78 -6.02
C LEU A 483 -16.38 2.13 -6.42
N ARG A 484 -16.17 2.38 -7.72
CA ARG A 484 -15.65 3.68 -8.20
C ARG A 484 -16.59 4.85 -7.89
N LYS A 485 -17.91 4.67 -7.98
CA LYS A 485 -18.86 5.74 -7.63
C LYS A 485 -18.78 6.13 -6.15
N THR A 486 -18.46 5.16 -5.29
CA THR A 486 -18.34 5.39 -3.85
C THR A 486 -16.93 5.75 -3.39
N SER A 487 -15.91 5.42 -4.19
CA SER A 487 -14.51 5.62 -3.85
C SER A 487 -13.98 6.94 -4.42
N HIS A 488 -13.55 7.81 -3.52
CA HIS A 488 -12.92 9.07 -3.89
C HIS A 488 -11.51 8.85 -4.46
N ALA A 489 -10.77 7.84 -3.96
CA ALA A 489 -9.46 7.48 -4.51
C ALA A 489 -9.54 7.00 -5.96
N LEU A 490 -10.54 6.18 -6.30
CA LEU A 490 -10.70 5.70 -7.67
C LEU A 490 -11.13 6.83 -8.62
N ALA A 491 -12.07 7.68 -8.17
CA ALA A 491 -12.62 8.76 -8.98
C ALA A 491 -11.67 9.95 -9.19
N TYR A 492 -10.85 10.31 -8.19
CA TYR A 492 -10.05 11.56 -8.22
C TYR A 492 -8.59 11.39 -7.80
N GLY A 493 -8.21 10.24 -7.23
CA GLY A 493 -6.88 10.03 -6.65
C GLY A 493 -5.76 9.94 -7.67
N GLY A 494 -4.55 10.31 -7.22
CA GLY A 494 -3.31 10.06 -7.95
C GLY A 494 -3.02 8.56 -8.06
N ILE A 495 -1.96 8.25 -8.80
CA ILE A 495 -1.48 6.88 -9.00
C ILE A 495 0.00 6.78 -8.60
N ARG A 496 0.34 5.78 -7.77
CA ARG A 496 1.73 5.47 -7.39
C ARG A 496 2.00 3.99 -7.58
N TRP A 497 2.79 3.66 -8.58
CA TRP A 497 3.24 2.28 -8.81
C TRP A 497 4.17 1.81 -7.70
N ILE A 498 3.90 0.64 -7.13
CA ILE A 498 4.69 0.07 -6.02
C ILE A 498 5.31 -1.29 -6.36
N ASP A 499 4.75 -2.00 -7.34
CA ASP A 499 5.33 -3.21 -7.91
C ASP A 499 4.97 -3.32 -9.39
N ILE A 500 5.95 -3.63 -10.23
CA ILE A 500 5.74 -3.88 -11.66
C ILE A 500 6.58 -5.10 -12.00
N SER A 501 5.96 -6.08 -12.64
CA SER A 501 6.60 -7.30 -13.10
C SER A 501 6.08 -7.70 -14.47
N LYS A 502 6.63 -8.77 -15.04
CA LYS A 502 6.25 -9.25 -16.36
C LYS A 502 4.73 -9.51 -16.49
N ASP A 503 4.15 -10.15 -15.48
CA ASP A 503 2.80 -10.72 -15.54
C ASP A 503 1.85 -10.13 -14.48
N SER A 504 2.32 -9.23 -13.61
CA SER A 504 1.48 -8.50 -12.65
C SER A 504 1.98 -7.09 -12.37
N VAL A 505 1.06 -6.21 -11.99
CA VAL A 505 1.33 -4.85 -11.53
C VAL A 505 0.56 -4.56 -10.24
N ALA A 506 1.12 -3.68 -9.41
CA ALA A 506 0.47 -3.12 -8.25
C ALA A 506 0.75 -1.63 -8.13
N PHE A 507 -0.31 -0.88 -7.82
CA PHE A 507 -0.22 0.57 -7.60
C PHE A 507 -1.19 1.02 -6.52
N LEU A 508 -0.87 2.13 -5.90
CA LEU A 508 -1.73 2.81 -4.96
C LEU A 508 -2.59 3.85 -5.70
N ARG A 509 -3.88 3.87 -5.40
CA ARG A 509 -4.77 4.99 -5.71
C ARG A 509 -4.95 5.80 -4.45
N GLU A 510 -4.40 7.00 -4.45
CA GLU A 510 -4.33 7.84 -3.27
C GLU A 510 -5.01 9.16 -3.63
N SER A 511 -6.14 9.40 -3.00
CA SER A 511 -6.67 10.75 -2.96
C SER A 511 -6.34 11.35 -1.61
N ALA A 512 -6.85 12.56 -1.43
CA ALA A 512 -7.23 12.99 -0.11
C ALA A 512 -7.91 11.84 0.65
N LYS A 513 -9.20 11.55 0.41
CA LYS A 513 -10.15 10.79 1.29
C LYS A 513 -9.83 9.35 1.58
N GLU A 514 -8.92 8.76 0.83
CA GLU A 514 -8.82 7.32 0.76
C GLU A 514 -7.48 6.91 0.13
N SER A 515 -6.91 5.82 0.63
CA SER A 515 -5.75 5.16 0.06
C SER A 515 -6.11 3.71 -0.23
N LEU A 516 -5.98 3.32 -1.49
CA LEU A 516 -6.30 1.98 -1.97
C LEU A 516 -5.06 1.33 -2.57
N LEU A 517 -4.90 0.03 -2.34
CA LEU A 517 -4.03 -0.82 -3.12
C LEU A 517 -4.82 -1.44 -4.26
N VAL A 518 -4.27 -1.38 -5.47
CA VAL A 518 -4.77 -2.09 -6.65
C VAL A 518 -3.72 -3.09 -7.09
N PHE A 519 -4.14 -4.33 -7.35
CA PHE A 519 -3.29 -5.38 -7.92
C PHE A 519 -3.98 -5.98 -9.15
N VAL A 520 -3.21 -6.17 -10.22
CA VAL A 520 -3.69 -6.82 -11.43
C VAL A 520 -2.63 -7.80 -11.94
N SER A 521 -3.04 -9.04 -12.24
CA SER A 521 -2.24 -10.01 -12.99
C SER A 521 -2.99 -10.46 -14.24
N ARG A 522 -2.26 -10.63 -15.35
CA ARG A 522 -2.85 -11.09 -16.62
C ARG A 522 -3.07 -12.60 -16.68
N LYS A 523 -2.50 -13.35 -15.74
CA LYS A 523 -2.63 -14.81 -15.60
C LYS A 523 -2.36 -15.22 -14.15
N GLY A 524 -2.40 -16.53 -13.87
CA GLY A 524 -1.99 -17.10 -12.59
C GLY A 524 -0.66 -16.56 -12.08
N VAL A 525 -0.61 -16.20 -10.80
CA VAL A 525 0.54 -15.54 -10.19
C VAL A 525 0.71 -15.98 -8.74
N LYS A 526 1.98 -16.09 -8.33
CA LYS A 526 2.38 -16.14 -6.92
C LYS A 526 3.17 -14.87 -6.61
N LYS A 527 2.58 -13.95 -5.86
CA LYS A 527 3.16 -12.64 -5.57
C LYS A 527 3.04 -12.28 -4.10
N GLU A 528 4.09 -11.64 -3.58
CA GLU A 528 4.11 -11.04 -2.27
C GLU A 528 4.53 -9.57 -2.38
N ILE A 529 3.76 -8.65 -1.77
CA ILE A 529 4.06 -7.21 -1.75
C ILE A 529 3.98 -6.72 -0.31
N ASP A 530 5.07 -6.11 0.17
CA ASP A 530 5.17 -5.56 1.52
C ASP A 530 4.72 -4.10 1.55
N LEU A 531 3.70 -3.80 2.36
CA LEU A 531 3.14 -2.45 2.50
C LEU A 531 3.78 -1.65 3.64
N LYS A 532 4.59 -2.29 4.50
CA LYS A 532 5.27 -1.64 5.63
C LYS A 532 6.16 -0.46 5.20
N PRO A 533 6.95 -0.54 4.12
CA PRO A 533 7.76 0.61 3.67
C PRO A 533 6.93 1.84 3.28
N TYR A 534 5.64 1.64 3.00
CA TYR A 534 4.68 2.68 2.64
C TYR A 534 3.81 3.11 3.83
N GLY A 535 3.99 2.51 5.02
CA GLY A 535 3.26 2.84 6.24
C GLY A 535 1.83 2.30 6.29
N PHE A 536 1.48 1.32 5.44
CA PHE A 536 0.12 0.85 5.28
C PHE A 536 -0.10 -0.60 5.71
N THR A 537 -1.33 -0.88 6.15
CA THR A 537 -1.89 -2.22 6.33
C THR A 537 -3.23 -2.32 5.61
N ILE A 538 -3.61 -3.51 5.15
CA ILE A 538 -4.91 -3.75 4.51
C ILE A 538 -6.00 -3.66 5.58
N LYS A 539 -6.83 -2.63 5.46
CA LYS A 539 -8.01 -2.39 6.31
C LYS A 539 -9.16 -3.30 5.91
N LYS A 540 -9.46 -3.37 4.61
CA LYS A 540 -10.60 -4.09 4.06
C LYS A 540 -10.36 -4.48 2.60
N SER A 541 -10.82 -5.67 2.22
CA SER A 541 -10.91 -6.07 0.80
C SER A 541 -12.18 -5.49 0.19
N LEU A 542 -12.06 -4.74 -0.90
CA LEU A 542 -13.20 -4.09 -1.58
C LEU A 542 -13.62 -4.87 -2.82
N PHE A 543 -12.67 -5.47 -3.52
CA PHE A 543 -12.89 -6.34 -4.68
C PHE A 543 -11.73 -7.33 -4.82
N GLY A 544 -12.00 -8.56 -5.29
CA GLY A 544 -11.00 -9.62 -5.44
C GLY A 544 -10.72 -10.41 -4.15
N PRO A 545 -9.56 -11.08 -4.05
CA PRO A 545 -9.24 -11.96 -2.93
C PRO A 545 -9.31 -11.28 -1.55
N SER A 546 -9.84 -11.98 -0.55
CA SER A 546 -9.89 -11.51 0.84
C SER A 546 -8.51 -11.58 1.48
N LEU A 547 -7.91 -10.43 1.77
CA LEU A 547 -6.57 -10.30 2.34
C LEU A 547 -6.59 -9.38 3.57
N LYS A 548 -5.61 -9.56 4.46
CA LYS A 548 -5.44 -8.80 5.70
C LYS A 548 -3.95 -8.56 5.99
N GLY A 549 -3.69 -7.55 6.83
CA GLY A 549 -2.35 -7.24 7.34
C GLY A 549 -1.50 -6.41 6.38
N SER A 550 -0.21 -6.31 6.70
CA SER A 550 0.74 -5.39 6.05
C SER A 550 1.50 -6.00 4.87
N THR A 551 1.12 -7.21 4.43
CA THR A 551 1.73 -7.89 3.28
C THR A 551 0.66 -8.55 2.43
N LEU A 552 0.57 -8.14 1.17
CA LEU A 552 -0.29 -8.74 0.17
C LEU A 552 0.34 -10.07 -0.29
N LYS A 553 -0.33 -11.20 -0.06
CA LYS A 553 0.08 -12.51 -0.60
C LYS A 553 -1.01 -13.04 -1.53
N ILE A 554 -0.69 -13.13 -2.82
CA ILE A 554 -1.60 -13.66 -3.84
C ILE A 554 -0.98 -14.95 -4.38
N ASN A 555 -1.77 -16.02 -4.36
CA ASN A 555 -1.43 -17.29 -4.98
C ASN A 555 -2.66 -17.77 -5.77
N SER A 556 -2.70 -17.44 -7.05
CA SER A 556 -3.83 -17.74 -7.94
C SER A 556 -3.35 -18.51 -9.16
N ARG A 557 -4.19 -19.45 -9.62
CA ARG A 557 -3.99 -20.14 -10.91
C ARG A 557 -4.52 -19.32 -12.09
N GLU A 558 -5.47 -18.42 -11.82
CA GLU A 558 -6.10 -17.54 -12.81
C GLU A 558 -5.59 -16.10 -12.69
N ALA A 559 -5.90 -15.28 -13.70
CA ALA A 559 -5.72 -13.84 -13.64
C ALA A 559 -6.46 -13.23 -12.43
N VAL A 560 -5.91 -12.16 -11.85
CA VAL A 560 -6.45 -11.54 -10.63
C VAL A 560 -6.60 -10.05 -10.87
N GLY A 561 -7.77 -9.51 -10.56
CA GLY A 561 -7.98 -8.08 -10.27
C GLY A 561 -8.40 -7.93 -8.82
N GLY A 562 -7.77 -7.01 -8.07
CA GLY A 562 -8.12 -6.78 -6.67
C GLY A 562 -7.89 -5.35 -6.21
N ILE A 563 -8.76 -4.90 -5.31
CA ILE A 563 -8.75 -3.54 -4.74
C ILE A 563 -8.95 -3.65 -3.22
N TRP A 564 -8.02 -3.08 -2.44
CA TRP A 564 -8.04 -3.12 -0.98
C TRP A 564 -7.93 -1.72 -0.39
N GLN A 565 -8.74 -1.41 0.61
CA GLN A 565 -8.63 -0.21 1.42
C GLN A 565 -7.46 -0.32 2.39
N LEU A 566 -6.67 0.73 2.51
CA LEU A 566 -5.51 0.78 3.41
C LEU A 566 -5.79 1.64 4.65
N SER A 567 -5.11 1.31 5.75
CA SER A 567 -5.02 2.14 6.97
C SER A 567 -3.56 2.25 7.43
N ILE A 568 -3.28 3.18 8.34
CA ILE A 568 -1.94 3.36 8.92
C ILE A 568 -1.56 2.14 9.76
N SER A 569 -0.29 1.72 9.67
CA SER A 569 0.27 0.67 10.53
C SER A 569 0.38 1.17 11.98
N ARG A 570 -0.30 0.47 12.92
CA ARG A 570 -0.29 0.79 14.37
C ARG A 570 0.52 -0.22 15.22
N GLY A 571 1.15 -1.19 14.57
CA GLY A 571 1.86 -2.31 15.21
C GLY A 571 1.01 -3.60 15.29
N ALA A 572 1.68 -4.74 15.47
CA ALA A 572 1.06 -6.08 15.39
C ALA A 572 0.02 -6.35 16.49
N LEU A 573 0.16 -5.71 17.66
CA LEU A 573 -0.71 -5.90 18.82
C LEU A 573 -1.86 -4.88 18.89
N ALA A 574 -1.97 -3.92 17.98
CA ALA A 574 -2.91 -2.80 18.11
C ALA A 574 -4.40 -3.18 18.11
N ASN A 575 -4.74 -4.40 17.71
CA ASN A 575 -6.09 -4.95 17.76
C ASN A 575 -6.28 -6.00 18.85
N GLU A 576 -5.24 -6.28 19.63
CA GLU A 576 -5.21 -7.43 20.54
C GLU A 576 -5.62 -7.06 21.96
N SER A 577 -6.27 -8.00 22.63
CA SER A 577 -6.32 -8.11 24.09
C SER A 577 -5.72 -9.45 24.49
N ILE A 578 -4.82 -9.42 25.46
CA ILE A 578 -3.95 -10.55 25.82
C ILE A 578 -4.36 -11.07 27.19
N TYR A 579 -4.56 -12.37 27.30
CA TYR A 579 -4.75 -13.07 28.58
C TYR A 579 -3.44 -13.78 28.95
N PHE A 580 -2.79 -13.33 30.02
CA PHE A 580 -1.47 -13.82 30.46
C PHE A 580 -1.62 -14.94 31.50
N ILE A 581 -1.05 -16.10 31.19
CA ILE A 581 -1.29 -17.37 31.86
C ILE A 581 0.03 -17.92 32.40
N MET A 582 0.02 -18.30 33.68
CA MET A 582 1.03 -19.20 34.22
C MET A 582 0.55 -20.63 34.05
N THR A 583 1.17 -21.38 33.14
CA THR A 583 0.65 -22.67 32.66
C THR A 583 0.40 -23.67 33.80
N ASP A 584 1.36 -23.83 34.71
CA ASP A 584 1.29 -24.77 35.84
C ASP A 584 0.17 -24.44 36.86
N ARG A 585 -0.33 -23.20 36.86
CA ARG A 585 -1.34 -22.72 37.83
C ARG A 585 -2.75 -22.62 37.23
N PHE A 586 -2.91 -22.86 35.93
CA PHE A 586 -4.16 -22.52 35.23
C PHE A 586 -5.20 -23.65 35.25
N GLU A 587 -4.87 -24.86 34.79
CA GLU A 587 -5.77 -26.01 34.85
C GLU A 587 -4.95 -27.29 34.68
N ASN A 588 -5.25 -28.33 35.47
CA ASN A 588 -4.57 -29.62 35.41
C ASN A 588 -5.46 -30.63 34.66
N GLY A 589 -5.09 -30.97 33.43
CA GLY A 589 -5.86 -31.87 32.57
C GLY A 589 -5.39 -33.32 32.59
N ASP A 590 -4.11 -33.58 32.86
CA ASP A 590 -3.52 -34.93 32.87
C ASP A 590 -2.59 -35.16 34.08
N LEU A 591 -3.17 -35.67 35.16
CA LEU A 591 -2.46 -36.02 36.40
C LEU A 591 -1.24 -36.96 36.24
N ARG A 592 -1.08 -37.63 35.08
CA ARG A 592 0.04 -38.55 34.84
C ARG A 592 1.35 -37.83 34.56
N ASN A 593 1.31 -36.55 34.16
CA ASN A 593 2.48 -35.75 33.83
C ASN A 593 2.95 -34.86 35.01
N ASP A 594 2.17 -34.77 36.10
CA ASP A 594 2.44 -33.92 37.26
C ASP A 594 3.86 -34.07 37.86
N ASN A 595 4.48 -35.24 37.71
CA ASN A 595 5.83 -35.53 38.20
C ASN A 595 6.86 -35.73 37.07
N ALA A 596 6.54 -35.28 35.86
CA ALA A 596 7.31 -35.49 34.64
C ALA A 596 7.61 -36.98 34.30
N GLY A 597 6.83 -37.92 34.85
CA GLY A 597 7.10 -39.36 34.72
C GLY A 597 8.30 -39.85 35.52
N ILE A 598 8.78 -39.05 36.49
CA ILE A 598 9.98 -39.35 37.27
C ILE A 598 9.60 -39.81 38.68
N PRO A 599 9.91 -41.08 39.03
CA PRO A 599 9.69 -41.56 40.38
C PRO A 599 10.66 -40.88 41.35
N GLY A 600 10.13 -40.30 42.43
CA GLY A 600 10.90 -39.56 43.42
C GLY A 600 10.04 -38.62 44.25
N GLY A 601 10.64 -37.96 45.23
CA GLY A 601 10.01 -36.89 46.00
C GLY A 601 10.31 -35.50 45.44
N VAL A 602 9.87 -34.47 46.17
CA VAL A 602 10.02 -33.04 45.84
C VAL A 602 11.43 -32.68 45.36
N GLU A 603 12.48 -33.18 46.01
CA GLU A 603 13.89 -32.89 45.66
C GLU A 603 14.33 -33.40 44.27
N VAL A 604 13.50 -34.19 43.59
CA VAL A 604 13.83 -34.81 42.30
C VAL A 604 12.94 -34.26 41.18
N ASN A 605 11.63 -34.21 41.39
CA ASN A 605 10.67 -33.78 40.35
C ASN A 605 10.06 -32.39 40.64
N GLY A 606 10.21 -31.84 41.84
CA GLY A 606 9.67 -30.52 42.18
C GLY A 606 8.15 -30.44 42.30
N LEU A 607 7.44 -31.56 42.42
CA LEU A 607 5.99 -31.60 42.62
C LEU A 607 5.65 -31.51 44.11
N ASP A 608 5.06 -30.39 44.55
CA ASP A 608 4.38 -30.27 45.83
C ASP A 608 3.15 -29.36 45.69
N LYS A 609 1.96 -29.96 45.66
CA LYS A 609 0.69 -29.23 45.49
C LYS A 609 0.27 -28.40 46.71
N LYS A 610 1.05 -28.44 47.80
CA LYS A 610 0.76 -27.73 49.06
C LYS A 610 1.72 -26.57 49.32
N ASP A 611 2.73 -26.39 48.47
CA ASP A 611 3.75 -25.35 48.64
C ASP A 611 3.82 -24.44 47.41
N ILE A 612 3.65 -23.14 47.65
CA ILE A 612 3.60 -22.08 46.63
C ILE A 612 4.84 -22.02 45.72
N GLY A 613 5.96 -22.61 46.15
CA GLY A 613 7.24 -22.63 45.46
C GLY A 613 7.46 -23.82 44.52
N TYR A 614 6.49 -24.73 44.36
CA TYR A 614 6.68 -25.98 43.62
C TYR A 614 5.61 -26.19 42.53
N PHE A 615 5.81 -27.18 41.66
CA PHE A 615 4.85 -27.53 40.61
C PHE A 615 3.54 -28.03 41.22
N HIS A 616 2.39 -27.62 40.65
CA HIS A 616 1.06 -28.06 41.07
C HIS A 616 0.34 -28.92 40.01
N GLY A 617 0.85 -28.94 38.77
CA GLY A 617 0.45 -29.86 37.71
C GLY A 617 -0.42 -29.26 36.61
N GLY A 618 -0.54 -27.94 36.50
CA GLY A 618 -1.24 -27.33 35.36
C GLY A 618 -0.51 -27.61 34.05
N ASP A 619 -1.26 -27.93 32.99
CA ASP A 619 -0.68 -28.49 31.76
C ASP A 619 -1.39 -28.05 30.47
N PHE A 620 -0.86 -28.47 29.31
CA PHE A 620 -1.43 -28.09 28.01
C PHE A 620 -2.80 -28.73 27.75
N VAL A 621 -3.09 -29.90 28.32
CA VAL A 621 -4.41 -30.54 28.19
C VAL A 621 -5.47 -29.73 28.94
N GLY A 622 -5.15 -29.33 30.17
CA GLY A 622 -5.96 -28.46 31.00
C GLY A 622 -6.19 -27.10 30.34
N LEU A 623 -5.11 -26.45 29.89
CA LEU A 623 -5.21 -25.18 29.16
C LEU A 623 -6.10 -25.31 27.92
N THR A 624 -5.92 -26.37 27.11
CA THR A 624 -6.73 -26.63 25.92
C THR A 624 -8.22 -26.71 26.25
N SER A 625 -8.58 -27.35 27.37
CA SER A 625 -9.97 -27.48 27.81
C SER A 625 -10.63 -26.15 28.21
N ARG A 626 -9.83 -25.13 28.54
CA ARG A 626 -10.27 -23.81 29.01
C ARG A 626 -10.10 -22.67 28.00
N LEU A 627 -9.61 -22.93 26.79
CA LEU A 627 -9.49 -21.89 25.75
C LEU A 627 -10.83 -21.24 25.39
N SER A 628 -11.93 -22.01 25.41
CA SER A 628 -13.28 -21.47 25.18
C SER A 628 -13.68 -20.44 26.24
N TYR A 629 -13.31 -20.67 27.50
CA TYR A 629 -13.57 -19.72 28.59
C TYR A 629 -12.88 -18.38 28.32
N ILE A 630 -11.59 -18.40 27.94
CA ILE A 630 -10.83 -17.19 27.60
C ILE A 630 -11.46 -16.47 26.40
N LYS A 631 -11.93 -17.23 25.40
CA LYS A 631 -12.62 -16.67 24.23
C LYS A 631 -13.94 -16.00 24.61
N GLU A 632 -14.72 -16.60 25.50
CA GLU A 632 -15.99 -16.06 25.99
C GLU A 632 -15.82 -14.77 26.78
N LEU A 633 -14.70 -14.60 27.50
CA LEU A 633 -14.32 -13.32 28.12
C LEU A 633 -14.00 -12.22 27.09
N GLY A 634 -13.83 -12.58 25.82
CA GLY A 634 -13.62 -11.66 24.70
C GLY A 634 -12.15 -11.34 24.39
N PHE A 635 -11.21 -12.17 24.86
CA PHE A 635 -9.79 -12.04 24.50
C PHE A 635 -9.50 -12.52 23.06
N THR A 636 -8.42 -12.00 22.49
CA THR A 636 -7.97 -12.32 21.12
C THR A 636 -6.62 -13.02 21.08
N SER A 637 -5.89 -13.00 22.20
CA SER A 637 -4.56 -13.59 22.32
C SER A 637 -4.36 -14.18 23.72
N ILE A 638 -3.55 -15.24 23.81
CA ILE A 638 -2.99 -15.74 25.07
C ILE A 638 -1.48 -15.54 25.08
N TRP A 639 -0.93 -15.25 26.26
CA TRP A 639 0.50 -15.29 26.53
C TRP A 639 0.73 -16.33 27.62
N ILE A 640 1.61 -17.30 27.39
CA ILE A 640 1.97 -18.33 28.37
C ILE A 640 3.42 -18.17 28.84
N THR A 641 3.69 -18.51 30.10
CA THR A 641 5.05 -18.63 30.66
C THR A 641 5.92 -19.63 29.87
N PRO A 642 7.26 -19.60 29.99
CA PRO A 642 8.12 -20.38 29.10
C PRO A 642 7.86 -21.88 29.26
N PRO A 643 7.56 -22.59 28.15
CA PRO A 643 7.18 -23.99 28.20
C PRO A 643 8.38 -24.96 28.13
N VAL A 644 9.62 -24.46 28.12
CA VAL A 644 10.83 -25.27 27.89
C VAL A 644 11.20 -26.14 29.09
N VAL A 645 12.01 -27.19 28.88
CA VAL A 645 12.44 -28.07 29.98
C VAL A 645 13.33 -27.29 30.96
N GLN A 646 13.06 -27.45 32.25
CA GLN A 646 13.70 -26.70 33.32
C GLN A 646 14.77 -27.49 34.07
N ASN A 647 15.61 -26.77 34.82
CA ASN A 647 16.29 -27.30 35.98
C ASN A 647 15.28 -27.38 37.13
N TRP A 648 14.56 -28.50 37.29
CA TRP A 648 13.31 -28.52 38.07
C TRP A 648 13.42 -28.07 39.52
N ILE A 649 14.58 -28.22 40.16
CA ILE A 649 14.82 -27.76 41.53
C ILE A 649 16.08 -26.89 41.58
N GLN A 650 15.95 -25.72 42.18
CA GLN A 650 17.06 -24.80 42.44
C GLN A 650 16.72 -23.93 43.65
N ILE A 651 17.71 -23.65 44.52
CA ILE A 651 17.58 -22.71 45.65
C ILE A 651 16.33 -23.02 46.53
N GLY A 652 16.06 -24.30 46.80
CA GLY A 652 14.93 -24.72 47.64
C GLY A 652 13.54 -24.38 47.07
N SER A 653 13.40 -24.38 45.74
CA SER A 653 12.15 -24.11 45.03
C SER A 653 12.09 -24.91 43.73
N GLY A 654 10.88 -25.17 43.26
CA GLY A 654 10.60 -25.74 41.94
C GLY A 654 10.59 -24.69 40.81
N ALA A 655 10.91 -25.12 39.60
CA ALA A 655 11.02 -24.28 38.39
C ALA A 655 9.71 -24.06 37.62
N TYR A 656 8.56 -24.15 38.30
CA TYR A 656 7.21 -24.10 37.69
C TYR A 656 6.91 -22.82 36.90
N HIS A 657 7.67 -21.75 37.16
CA HIS A 657 7.57 -20.47 36.45
C HIS A 657 8.21 -20.49 35.05
N GLY A 658 9.15 -21.41 34.77
CA GLY A 658 9.71 -21.61 33.42
C GLY A 658 11.04 -20.91 33.07
N TYR A 659 11.72 -20.24 34.01
CA TYR A 659 12.90 -19.39 33.71
C TYR A 659 14.26 -20.05 33.96
N TRP A 660 14.30 -21.31 34.42
CA TRP A 660 15.54 -22.07 34.66
C TRP A 660 15.81 -23.08 33.56
N GLY A 661 15.68 -22.66 32.29
CA GLY A 661 15.74 -23.55 31.14
C GLY A 661 17.04 -24.35 31.02
N THR A 662 16.92 -25.65 30.79
CA THR A 662 18.03 -26.57 30.47
C THR A 662 17.88 -27.12 29.07
N ASP A 663 16.69 -27.53 28.62
CA ASP A 663 16.44 -27.94 27.22
C ASP A 663 15.39 -27.04 26.57
N PHE A 664 15.87 -26.11 25.75
CA PHE A 664 15.04 -25.16 25.02
C PHE A 664 14.44 -25.73 23.72
N THR A 665 14.75 -26.98 23.36
CA THR A 665 14.36 -27.58 22.06
C THR A 665 13.03 -28.32 22.10
N THR A 666 12.53 -28.59 23.30
CA THR A 666 11.27 -29.30 23.58
C THR A 666 10.52 -28.61 24.73
N VAL A 667 9.27 -29.02 24.94
CA VAL A 667 8.46 -28.61 26.09
C VAL A 667 8.82 -29.40 27.36
N ASP A 668 8.61 -28.81 28.54
CA ASP A 668 8.80 -29.47 29.83
C ASP A 668 7.79 -30.61 30.02
N PRO A 669 8.24 -31.81 30.40
CA PRO A 669 7.36 -32.95 30.62
C PRO A 669 6.32 -32.75 31.72
N HIS A 670 6.50 -31.81 32.67
CA HIS A 670 5.46 -31.45 33.63
C HIS A 670 4.24 -30.81 32.98
N LEU A 671 4.43 -30.13 31.84
CA LEU A 671 3.35 -29.44 31.12
C LEU A 671 2.70 -30.31 30.03
N GLY A 672 3.26 -31.50 29.80
CA GLY A 672 2.82 -32.46 28.77
C GLY A 672 3.84 -32.64 27.64
N THR A 673 3.36 -33.06 26.49
CA THR A 673 4.16 -33.43 25.32
C THR A 673 4.12 -32.37 24.23
N GLU A 674 5.08 -32.42 23.29
CA GLU A 674 5.05 -31.56 22.09
C GLU A 674 3.77 -31.71 21.27
N ALA A 675 3.18 -32.90 21.26
CA ALA A 675 1.92 -33.16 20.54
C ALA A 675 0.75 -32.43 21.21
N GLU A 676 0.69 -32.43 22.54
CA GLU A 676 -0.33 -31.71 23.31
C GLU A 676 -0.15 -30.19 23.19
N PHE A 677 1.09 -29.70 23.19
CA PHE A 677 1.35 -28.29 22.93
C PHE A 677 0.86 -27.85 21.54
N LYS A 678 1.14 -28.66 20.49
CA LYS A 678 0.61 -28.41 19.14
C LYS A 678 -0.91 -28.46 19.09
N ALA A 679 -1.53 -29.39 19.82
CA ALA A 679 -2.98 -29.48 19.90
C ALA A 679 -3.59 -28.24 20.55
N MET A 680 -2.95 -27.73 21.62
CA MET A 680 -3.35 -26.47 22.28
C MET A 680 -3.26 -25.28 21.31
N VAL A 681 -2.14 -25.13 20.60
CA VAL A 681 -1.97 -24.04 19.62
C VAL A 681 -3.01 -24.15 18.50
N THR A 682 -3.21 -25.36 17.96
CA THR A 682 -4.23 -25.62 16.93
C THR A 682 -5.62 -25.22 17.42
N LYS A 683 -5.97 -25.61 18.66
CA LYS A 683 -7.27 -25.28 19.24
C LYS A 683 -7.45 -23.79 19.47
N ALA A 684 -6.40 -23.09 19.89
CA ALA A 684 -6.42 -21.64 20.03
C ALA A 684 -6.72 -20.97 18.69
N HIS A 685 -6.06 -21.40 17.60
CA HIS A 685 -6.33 -20.86 16.27
C HIS A 685 -7.75 -21.14 15.76
N GLU A 686 -8.31 -22.33 16.03
CA GLU A 686 -9.72 -22.64 15.72
C GLU A 686 -10.70 -21.65 16.38
N LEU A 687 -10.38 -21.18 17.58
CA LEU A 687 -11.16 -20.19 18.33
C LEU A 687 -10.80 -18.73 17.96
N GLY A 688 -9.85 -18.55 17.05
CA GLY A 688 -9.33 -17.25 16.65
C GLY A 688 -8.54 -16.54 17.76
N LEU A 689 -7.84 -17.31 18.61
CA LEU A 689 -6.88 -16.83 19.59
C LEU A 689 -5.46 -16.98 19.04
N LYS A 690 -4.62 -15.95 19.20
CA LYS A 690 -3.17 -16.04 18.95
C LYS A 690 -2.43 -16.61 20.16
N VAL A 691 -1.33 -17.32 19.93
CA VAL A 691 -0.49 -17.88 21.00
C VAL A 691 0.86 -17.16 21.04
N ILE A 692 1.11 -16.43 22.12
CA ILE A 692 2.38 -15.77 22.43
C ILE A 692 3.12 -16.62 23.47
N VAL A 693 4.36 -16.97 23.17
CA VAL A 693 5.21 -17.77 24.05
C VAL A 693 6.24 -16.88 24.72
N ASP A 694 6.41 -17.03 26.02
CA ASP A 694 7.51 -16.40 26.73
C ASP A 694 8.85 -17.10 26.45
N ILE A 695 9.89 -16.33 26.18
CA ILE A 695 11.22 -16.84 25.85
C ILE A 695 12.31 -16.15 26.64
N VAL A 696 13.36 -16.90 26.96
CA VAL A 696 14.56 -16.38 27.60
C VAL A 696 15.69 -16.33 26.57
N ALA A 697 16.34 -15.17 26.48
CA ALA A 697 17.53 -14.98 25.65
C ALA A 697 18.80 -14.67 26.45
N ASN A 698 18.64 -14.27 27.72
CA ASN A 698 19.72 -13.79 28.57
C ASN A 698 20.50 -14.91 29.25
N HIS A 699 19.80 -15.89 29.84
CA HIS A 699 20.40 -16.85 30.76
C HIS A 699 19.87 -18.28 30.55
N THR A 700 20.48 -19.23 31.26
CA THR A 700 20.01 -20.63 31.39
C THR A 700 19.94 -21.03 32.87
N GLY A 701 19.39 -22.19 33.22
CA GLY A 701 19.41 -22.68 34.61
C GLY A 701 20.82 -22.72 35.21
N ASP A 702 20.95 -22.48 36.51
CA ASP A 702 22.22 -22.43 37.26
C ASP A 702 22.85 -23.84 37.32
N ILE A 703 23.78 -24.08 36.41
CA ILE A 703 24.49 -25.35 36.24
C ILE A 703 26.00 -25.13 36.29
N ILE A 704 26.47 -23.93 35.91
CA ILE A 704 27.88 -23.59 35.81
C ILE A 704 28.31 -22.94 37.12
N GLN A 705 29.33 -23.52 37.73
CA GLN A 705 29.91 -23.03 38.97
C GLN A 705 31.29 -22.43 38.66
N ASN A 706 31.87 -21.63 39.56
CA ASN A 706 33.23 -21.14 39.38
C ASN A 706 34.23 -21.91 40.24
N SER A 707 35.46 -22.10 39.74
CA SER A 707 36.50 -22.90 40.41
C SER A 707 36.98 -22.33 41.75
N TYR A 708 36.61 -21.08 42.07
CA TYR A 708 37.06 -20.38 43.27
C TYR A 708 36.00 -20.28 44.36
N GLY A 709 34.75 -20.67 44.10
CA GLY A 709 33.62 -20.50 45.03
C GLY A 709 33.32 -19.04 45.38
N MET A 710 33.64 -18.10 44.47
CA MET A 710 33.46 -16.65 44.68
C MET A 710 32.54 -16.07 43.61
N TYR A 711 31.40 -15.52 44.02
CA TYR A 711 30.33 -15.09 43.11
C TYR A 711 30.21 -13.58 42.92
N ASN A 712 31.05 -12.76 43.56
CA ASN A 712 31.02 -11.32 43.33
C ASN A 712 31.45 -10.97 41.89
N TYR A 713 30.69 -10.07 41.25
CA TYR A 713 31.00 -9.55 39.92
C TYR A 713 32.42 -8.96 39.82
N VAL A 714 33.08 -9.21 38.69
CA VAL A 714 34.38 -8.63 38.34
C VAL A 714 34.22 -7.76 37.10
N SER A 715 34.57 -6.47 37.14
CA SER A 715 34.38 -5.57 35.99
C SER A 715 35.40 -5.77 34.86
N LEU A 716 35.04 -5.42 33.62
CA LEU A 716 35.94 -5.50 32.45
C LEU A 716 37.21 -4.66 32.64
N GLY A 717 37.10 -3.51 33.33
CA GLY A 717 38.23 -2.67 33.67
C GLY A 717 39.17 -3.30 34.71
N MET A 718 38.64 -4.12 35.63
CA MET A 718 39.44 -4.84 36.62
C MET A 718 40.14 -6.07 36.03
N ALA A 719 39.43 -6.84 35.20
CA ALA A 719 39.97 -8.02 34.55
C ALA A 719 39.37 -8.19 33.13
N PRO A 720 40.09 -7.78 32.06
CA PRO A 720 39.61 -7.99 30.70
C PRO A 720 39.56 -9.49 30.35
N TYR A 721 38.80 -9.84 29.31
CA TYR A 721 38.83 -11.19 28.76
C TYR A 721 40.16 -11.47 28.06
N ASN A 722 40.63 -12.71 28.16
CA ASN A 722 41.79 -13.20 27.42
C ASN A 722 41.35 -14.15 26.30
N ASP A 723 42.09 -14.19 25.19
CA ASP A 723 41.95 -15.27 24.21
C ASP A 723 42.51 -16.60 24.76
N ALA A 724 42.35 -17.69 24.01
CA ALA A 724 42.82 -19.02 24.37
C ALA A 724 44.36 -19.12 24.52
N GLN A 725 45.09 -18.13 24.01
CA GLN A 725 46.55 -17.99 24.16
C GLN A 725 46.92 -17.16 25.40
N GLY A 726 45.94 -16.60 26.12
CA GLY A 726 46.14 -15.80 27.33
C GLY A 726 46.35 -14.30 27.07
N LYS A 727 46.09 -13.81 25.86
CA LYS A 727 46.24 -12.39 25.52
C LYS A 727 44.92 -11.64 25.72
N SER A 728 44.96 -10.54 26.47
CA SER A 728 43.78 -9.70 26.70
C SER A 728 43.30 -9.00 25.44
N PHE A 729 41.98 -8.85 25.28
CA PHE A 729 41.36 -8.11 24.19
C PHE A 729 40.21 -7.23 24.65
N ASP A 730 39.91 -6.22 23.84
CA ASP A 730 38.83 -5.25 24.06
C ASP A 730 37.54 -5.76 23.39
N LEU A 731 36.58 -6.20 24.20
CA LEU A 731 35.32 -6.81 23.74
C LEU A 731 34.58 -5.94 22.72
N SER A 732 34.56 -4.61 22.93
CA SER A 732 33.84 -3.66 22.08
C SER A 732 34.26 -3.70 20.60
N LYS A 733 35.49 -4.16 20.32
CA LYS A 733 36.02 -4.28 18.97
C LYS A 733 35.60 -5.54 18.24
N PHE A 734 35.00 -6.52 18.93
CA PHE A 734 34.71 -7.85 18.40
C PHE A 734 33.23 -8.26 18.44
N ILE A 735 32.35 -7.50 19.13
CA ILE A 735 30.92 -7.80 19.26
C ILE A 735 30.30 -8.15 17.89
N GLY A 736 29.70 -9.35 17.79
CA GLY A 736 29.03 -9.85 16.59
C GLY A 736 29.93 -10.08 15.37
N LYS A 737 31.26 -9.93 15.47
CA LYS A 737 32.17 -10.08 14.33
C LYS A 737 32.66 -11.51 14.15
N LYS A 738 32.79 -11.95 12.90
CA LYS A 738 33.30 -13.29 12.55
C LYS A 738 34.71 -13.60 13.05
N ASN A 739 35.50 -12.57 13.33
CA ASN A 739 36.86 -12.69 13.88
C ASN A 739 36.91 -12.58 15.42
N PHE A 740 35.82 -12.92 16.11
CA PHE A 740 35.78 -12.99 17.57
C PHE A 740 36.90 -13.93 18.09
N PRO A 741 37.71 -13.52 19.10
CA PRO A 741 38.80 -14.34 19.60
C PRO A 741 38.34 -15.70 20.14
N LYS A 742 39.11 -16.76 19.87
CA LYS A 742 38.83 -18.07 20.49
C LYS A 742 39.07 -17.97 22.00
N LEU A 743 38.15 -18.51 22.79
CA LEU A 743 38.23 -18.52 24.25
C LEU A 743 38.56 -19.92 24.78
N ASP A 744 39.10 -19.98 25.99
CA ASP A 744 39.37 -21.20 26.75
C ASP A 744 38.83 -21.05 28.17
N ALA A 745 38.03 -22.01 28.63
CA ALA A 745 37.34 -21.96 29.92
C ALA A 745 38.29 -21.73 31.12
N LYS A 746 39.56 -22.15 31.06
CA LYS A 746 40.51 -21.99 32.18
C LYS A 746 41.29 -20.68 32.13
N LYS A 747 41.43 -20.07 30.95
CA LYS A 747 42.36 -18.95 30.72
C LYS A 747 41.67 -17.63 30.41
N SER A 748 40.48 -17.68 29.81
CA SER A 748 39.82 -16.52 29.23
C SER A 748 39.03 -15.67 30.21
N PHE A 749 38.67 -16.22 31.38
CA PHE A 749 37.69 -15.64 32.29
C PHE A 749 38.27 -15.33 33.66
N PRO A 750 37.83 -14.25 34.33
CA PRO A 750 38.23 -13.93 35.70
C PRO A 750 37.69 -14.95 36.71
N ARG A 751 36.58 -15.61 36.40
CA ARG A 751 36.01 -16.73 37.14
C ARG A 751 35.98 -17.96 36.24
N PRO A 752 37.02 -18.81 36.21
CA PRO A 752 37.03 -20.00 35.37
C PRO A 752 35.82 -20.91 35.68
N PRO A 753 34.94 -21.17 34.69
CA PRO A 753 33.78 -22.01 34.89
C PRO A 753 34.13 -23.49 35.03
N VAL A 754 33.33 -24.19 35.83
CA VAL A 754 33.37 -25.63 36.02
C VAL A 754 31.93 -26.18 36.04
N VAL A 755 31.76 -27.40 35.57
CA VAL A 755 30.48 -28.11 35.59
C VAL A 755 30.69 -29.52 36.12
N SER A 756 29.71 -30.05 36.85
CA SER A 756 29.76 -31.43 37.33
C SER A 756 29.78 -32.43 36.16
N LYS A 757 30.29 -33.64 36.40
CA LYS A 757 30.32 -34.69 35.38
C LYS A 757 28.90 -35.06 34.87
N ALA A 758 27.91 -35.03 35.77
CA ALA A 758 26.51 -35.31 35.44
C ALA A 758 25.89 -34.24 34.53
N ASN A 759 26.30 -32.98 34.71
CA ASN A 759 25.67 -31.85 34.01
C ASN A 759 26.39 -31.42 32.72
N LYS A 760 27.50 -32.09 32.34
CA LYS A 760 28.35 -31.69 31.19
C LYS A 760 27.62 -31.60 29.85
N SER A 761 26.46 -32.24 29.70
CA SER A 761 25.68 -32.24 28.45
C SER A 761 24.18 -32.04 28.67
N ILE A 762 23.82 -31.50 29.84
CA ILE A 762 22.42 -31.32 30.26
C ILE A 762 21.71 -30.26 29.42
N LYS A 763 22.42 -29.21 28.97
CA LYS A 763 21.80 -28.10 28.26
C LYS A 763 21.54 -28.44 26.79
N LYS A 764 20.43 -28.01 26.23
CA LYS A 764 20.10 -28.18 24.80
C LYS A 764 19.54 -26.85 24.23
N PRO A 765 19.97 -26.43 23.03
CA PRO A 765 20.85 -27.14 22.09
C PRO A 765 22.31 -27.26 22.55
N ALA A 766 23.08 -28.13 21.90
CA ALA A 766 24.42 -28.54 22.37
C ALA A 766 25.42 -27.39 22.61
N PHE A 767 25.31 -26.28 21.86
CA PHE A 767 26.21 -25.12 22.03
C PHE A 767 26.13 -24.50 23.43
N LEU A 768 25.02 -24.67 24.14
CA LEU A 768 24.85 -24.19 25.52
C LEU A 768 25.71 -24.96 26.53
N ASN A 769 26.37 -26.07 26.15
CA ASN A 769 27.30 -26.77 27.04
C ASN A 769 28.76 -26.31 26.89
N ASP A 770 29.05 -25.46 25.91
CA ASP A 770 30.36 -24.82 25.83
C ASP A 770 30.42 -23.72 26.90
N LEU A 771 31.21 -23.94 27.96
CA LEU A 771 31.37 -23.00 29.07
C LEU A 771 31.90 -21.63 28.63
N THR A 772 32.51 -21.54 27.44
CA THR A 772 32.98 -20.27 26.87
C THR A 772 31.86 -19.42 26.25
N ASN A 773 30.63 -19.94 26.18
CA ASN A 773 29.44 -19.22 25.73
C ASN A 773 28.74 -18.45 26.87
N TYR A 774 29.39 -18.32 28.02
CA TYR A 774 28.89 -17.58 29.19
C TYR A 774 29.91 -16.50 29.59
N HIS A 775 29.45 -15.41 30.19
CA HIS A 775 30.36 -14.32 30.57
C HIS A 775 31.29 -14.71 31.70
N ASN A 776 30.84 -15.57 32.63
CA ASN A 776 31.63 -16.11 33.74
C ASN A 776 32.37 -15.01 34.54
N ARG A 777 31.60 -14.01 34.99
CA ARG A 777 32.13 -12.86 35.75
C ARG A 777 31.59 -12.76 37.17
N GLY A 778 30.61 -13.59 37.54
CA GLY A 778 29.91 -13.57 38.82
C GLY A 778 28.58 -12.81 38.74
N ASP A 779 27.87 -12.80 39.87
CA ASP A 779 26.50 -12.32 40.01
C ASP A 779 26.36 -10.83 39.72
N SER A 780 25.35 -10.48 38.93
CA SER A 780 25.04 -9.11 38.57
C SER A 780 24.78 -8.23 39.80
N THR A 781 25.26 -6.99 39.75
CA THR A 781 24.84 -5.92 40.68
C THR A 781 23.67 -5.11 40.12
N PHE A 782 23.08 -5.56 39.00
CA PHE A 782 21.99 -4.92 38.25
C PHE A 782 22.26 -3.45 37.89
N SER A 783 23.54 -3.08 37.76
CA SER A 783 23.96 -1.68 37.59
C SER A 783 25.23 -1.57 36.75
N GLY A 784 25.27 -0.58 35.85
CA GLY A 784 26.38 -0.43 34.91
C GLY A 784 26.55 -1.65 34.01
N GLU A 785 27.78 -2.00 33.68
CA GLU A 785 28.07 -3.14 32.79
C GLU A 785 27.69 -4.51 33.38
N SER A 786 27.60 -4.65 34.72
CA SER A 786 27.22 -5.93 35.33
C SER A 786 25.77 -6.31 35.02
N SER A 787 24.93 -5.34 34.63
CA SER A 787 23.57 -5.60 34.19
C SER A 787 23.48 -6.33 32.85
N ILE A 788 24.59 -6.41 32.09
CA ILE A 788 24.67 -7.07 30.79
C ILE A 788 25.62 -8.29 30.80
N TYR A 789 26.60 -8.33 31.70
CA TYR A 789 27.67 -9.35 31.70
C TYR A 789 27.74 -10.21 32.97
N GLY A 790 26.75 -10.10 33.86
CA GLY A 790 26.76 -10.73 35.18
C GLY A 790 25.58 -11.67 35.36
N ASP A 791 25.76 -12.70 36.20
CA ASP A 791 24.78 -13.76 36.39
C ASP A 791 23.47 -13.21 36.99
N PHE A 792 22.35 -13.51 36.33
CA PHE A 792 21.03 -12.97 36.68
C PHE A 792 20.43 -13.77 37.84
N PHE A 793 20.56 -13.26 39.07
CA PHE A 793 20.22 -14.03 40.30
C PHE A 793 20.92 -15.39 40.36
N GLY A 794 22.19 -15.45 39.94
CA GLY A 794 22.99 -16.67 39.89
C GLY A 794 22.70 -17.58 38.68
N LEU A 795 21.76 -17.20 37.80
CA LEU A 795 21.51 -17.94 36.56
C LEU A 795 22.62 -17.66 35.54
N ASP A 796 23.07 -18.74 34.88
CA ASP A 796 24.22 -18.71 33.98
C ASP A 796 23.99 -17.74 32.80
N ASP A 797 24.71 -16.60 32.79
CA ASP A 797 24.55 -15.49 31.83
C ASP A 797 25.24 -15.75 30.49
N LEU A 798 24.47 -15.71 29.40
CA LEU A 798 24.94 -16.05 28.06
C LEU A 798 25.77 -14.91 27.45
N PHE A 799 26.92 -15.27 26.87
CA PHE A 799 27.83 -14.35 26.19
C PHE A 799 27.27 -13.89 24.83
N THR A 800 26.25 -13.05 24.86
CA THR A 800 25.42 -12.62 23.71
C THR A 800 26.18 -11.77 22.67
N GLU A 801 27.39 -11.28 22.99
CA GLU A 801 28.28 -10.64 22.03
C GLU A 801 28.96 -11.64 21.05
N LYS A 802 28.98 -12.94 21.39
CA LYS A 802 29.67 -13.98 20.62
C LYS A 802 28.79 -14.44 19.44
N PRO A 803 29.29 -14.46 18.18
CA PRO A 803 28.49 -14.83 17.01
C PRO A 803 27.85 -16.22 17.10
N GLU A 804 28.53 -17.18 17.73
CA GLU A 804 28.01 -18.54 17.93
C GLU A 804 26.76 -18.57 18.80
N VAL A 805 26.72 -17.74 19.86
CA VAL A 805 25.55 -17.60 20.75
C VAL A 805 24.40 -16.94 19.98
N VAL A 806 24.68 -15.85 19.26
CA VAL A 806 23.70 -15.16 18.40
C VAL A 806 23.07 -16.14 17.40
N ASP A 807 23.88 -16.85 16.63
CA ASP A 807 23.43 -17.79 15.60
C ASP A 807 22.67 -18.98 16.22
N GLY A 808 23.15 -19.48 17.37
CA GLY A 808 22.51 -20.55 18.14
C GLY A 808 21.10 -20.16 18.60
N MET A 809 20.96 -18.97 19.18
CA MET A 809 19.67 -18.45 19.67
C MET A 809 18.71 -18.15 18.51
N ILE A 810 19.19 -17.57 17.41
CA ILE A 810 18.38 -17.36 16.20
C ILE A 810 17.83 -18.69 15.69
N LYS A 811 18.68 -19.71 15.57
CA LYS A 811 18.27 -21.03 15.07
C LYS A 811 17.26 -21.68 16.02
N LEU A 812 17.51 -21.61 17.32
CA LEU A 812 16.64 -22.15 18.35
C LEU A 812 15.24 -21.55 18.25
N TRP A 813 15.11 -20.24 18.43
CA TRP A 813 13.80 -19.59 18.48
C TRP A 813 13.12 -19.53 17.11
N SER A 814 13.86 -19.44 16.00
CA SER A 814 13.27 -19.61 14.66
C SER A 814 12.61 -20.98 14.48
N SER A 815 13.16 -22.04 15.09
CA SER A 815 12.60 -23.38 14.96
C SER A 815 11.23 -23.51 15.62
N TRP A 816 11.02 -22.87 16.78
CA TRP A 816 9.75 -22.89 17.52
C TRP A 816 8.59 -22.37 16.69
N ILE A 817 8.80 -21.29 15.94
CA ILE A 817 7.80 -20.72 15.01
C ILE A 817 7.33 -21.79 14.03
N THR A 818 8.25 -22.45 13.35
CA THR A 818 7.92 -23.44 12.32
C THR A 818 7.45 -24.78 12.88
N LYS A 819 7.90 -25.14 14.09
CA LYS A 819 7.62 -26.43 14.72
C LYS A 819 6.24 -26.46 15.37
N PHE A 820 5.83 -25.34 15.97
CA PHE A 820 4.63 -25.25 16.81
C PHE A 820 3.58 -24.24 16.32
N ASP A 821 3.85 -23.49 15.24
CA ASP A 821 2.95 -22.50 14.64
C ASP A 821 2.51 -21.36 15.57
N ILE A 822 3.36 -20.98 16.53
CA ILE A 822 3.10 -19.86 17.45
C ILE A 822 3.05 -18.50 16.73
N ASP A 823 2.44 -17.50 17.38
CA ASP A 823 2.12 -16.19 16.79
C ASP A 823 2.94 -15.02 17.36
N GLY A 824 3.71 -15.25 18.42
CA GLY A 824 4.57 -14.22 18.97
C GLY A 824 5.47 -14.67 20.12
N TYR A 825 6.33 -13.74 20.54
CA TYR A 825 7.21 -13.85 21.69
C TYR A 825 7.04 -12.70 22.67
N ARG A 826 6.88 -13.03 23.96
CA ARG A 826 7.34 -12.15 25.04
C ARG A 826 8.78 -12.53 25.34
N ILE A 827 9.67 -11.56 25.43
CA ILE A 827 11.09 -11.81 25.69
C ILE A 827 11.41 -11.38 27.11
N ASP A 828 11.71 -12.35 27.96
CA ASP A 828 12.15 -12.15 29.33
C ASP A 828 13.46 -11.37 29.40
N THR A 829 13.60 -10.54 30.44
CA THR A 829 14.87 -9.89 30.82
C THR A 829 15.59 -9.17 29.67
N ALA A 830 14.84 -8.64 28.70
CA ALA A 830 15.41 -8.05 27.47
C ALA A 830 16.39 -6.88 27.74
N LYS A 831 16.22 -6.18 28.87
CA LYS A 831 17.12 -5.11 29.35
C LYS A 831 18.56 -5.57 29.62
N HIS A 832 18.75 -6.87 29.87
CA HIS A 832 20.03 -7.45 30.29
C HIS A 832 20.86 -7.99 29.12
N VAL A 833 20.36 -7.89 27.90
CA VAL A 833 21.08 -8.32 26.69
C VAL A 833 21.53 -7.11 25.88
N ASN A 834 22.71 -7.20 25.26
CA ASN A 834 23.31 -6.09 24.53
C ASN A 834 22.53 -5.70 23.25
N PRO A 835 22.47 -4.40 22.87
CA PRO A 835 21.72 -3.93 21.70
C PRO A 835 22.12 -4.56 20.35
N GLU A 836 23.39 -4.94 20.18
CA GLU A 836 23.88 -5.55 18.94
C GLU A 836 23.28 -6.94 18.71
N PHE A 837 23.00 -7.70 19.78
CA PHE A 837 22.28 -8.97 19.69
C PHE A 837 20.88 -8.75 19.12
N TRP A 838 20.10 -7.82 19.69
CA TRP A 838 18.72 -7.56 19.28
C TRP A 838 18.59 -7.12 17.83
N ASN A 839 19.52 -6.28 17.37
CA ASN A 839 19.58 -5.79 15.99
C ASN A 839 19.90 -6.88 14.95
N VAL A 840 20.29 -8.08 15.38
CA VAL A 840 20.45 -9.25 14.50
C VAL A 840 19.35 -10.29 14.76
N PHE A 841 19.09 -10.60 16.03
CA PHE A 841 18.14 -11.64 16.45
C PHE A 841 16.71 -11.33 15.98
N ILE A 842 16.18 -10.15 16.30
CA ILE A 842 14.77 -9.83 16.04
C ILE A 842 14.48 -9.80 14.53
N PRO A 843 15.27 -9.12 13.67
CA PRO A 843 15.04 -9.15 12.24
C PRO A 843 15.05 -10.57 11.65
N LYS A 844 15.91 -11.46 12.15
CA LYS A 844 16.00 -12.85 11.69
C LYS A 844 14.81 -13.70 12.13
N VAL A 845 14.34 -13.54 13.36
CA VAL A 845 13.13 -14.18 13.85
C VAL A 845 11.90 -13.70 13.06
N MET A 846 11.78 -12.39 12.83
CA MET A 846 10.70 -11.80 12.01
C MET A 846 10.75 -12.28 10.55
N GLU A 847 11.94 -12.47 9.98
CA GLU A 847 12.12 -13.06 8.65
C GLU A 847 11.58 -14.50 8.60
N THR A 848 11.88 -15.32 9.61
CA THR A 848 11.35 -16.69 9.74
C THR A 848 9.83 -16.66 9.88
N ALA A 849 9.28 -15.83 10.77
CA ALA A 849 7.83 -15.69 10.95
C ALA A 849 7.12 -15.33 9.64
N LYS A 850 7.66 -14.36 8.89
CA LYS A 850 7.11 -13.94 7.59
C LYS A 850 7.12 -15.08 6.57
N LYS A 851 8.20 -15.88 6.52
CA LYS A 851 8.31 -17.08 5.67
C LYS A 851 7.32 -18.17 6.09
N ALA A 852 7.03 -18.30 7.38
CA ALA A 852 6.03 -19.21 7.93
C ALA A 852 4.59 -18.73 7.73
N GLY A 853 4.36 -17.53 7.15
CA GLY A 853 3.02 -16.99 6.90
C GLY A 853 2.53 -15.99 7.95
N LYS A 854 3.26 -15.79 9.05
CA LYS A 854 2.90 -14.89 10.15
C LYS A 854 3.36 -13.45 9.85
N ILE A 855 2.45 -12.62 9.34
CA ILE A 855 2.76 -11.24 8.89
C ILE A 855 2.76 -10.20 10.02
N ASP A 856 2.00 -10.49 11.07
CA ASP A 856 1.85 -9.68 12.29
C ASP A 856 2.33 -10.47 13.53
N PHE A 857 3.51 -11.10 13.41
CA PHE A 857 4.13 -11.84 14.52
C PHE A 857 4.50 -10.87 15.64
N ALA A 858 3.95 -11.08 16.84
CA ALA A 858 4.13 -10.17 17.96
C ALA A 858 5.49 -10.43 18.64
N ILE A 859 6.28 -9.38 18.89
CA ILE A 859 7.47 -9.48 19.75
C ILE A 859 7.45 -8.28 20.69
N PHE A 860 7.53 -8.56 21.99
CA PHE A 860 7.70 -7.51 23.00
C PHE A 860 8.66 -7.93 24.10
N GLY A 861 9.60 -7.05 24.42
CA GLY A 861 10.60 -7.28 25.46
C GLY A 861 10.15 -6.80 26.83
N GLU A 862 10.53 -7.54 27.86
CA GLU A 862 10.52 -7.05 29.23
C GLU A 862 11.72 -6.14 29.47
N VAL A 863 11.43 -4.86 29.65
CA VAL A 863 12.41 -3.87 30.08
C VAL A 863 11.87 -3.29 31.39
N TYR A 864 12.25 -3.87 32.52
CA TYR A 864 11.75 -3.48 33.85
C TYR A 864 12.25 -2.06 34.20
N ASP A 865 11.54 -1.05 33.69
CA ASP A 865 11.81 0.37 33.88
C ASP A 865 10.58 1.20 33.48
N ALA A 866 10.17 2.16 34.31
CA ALA A 866 8.99 2.97 34.04
C ALA A 866 9.26 4.18 33.13
N ASN A 867 10.50 4.42 32.69
CA ASN A 867 10.87 5.58 31.86
C ASN A 867 10.53 5.35 30.37
N PRO A 868 9.54 6.07 29.78
CA PRO A 868 9.13 5.88 28.40
C PRO A 868 10.24 6.15 27.38
N TYR A 869 11.18 7.06 27.66
CA TYR A 869 12.33 7.27 26.77
C TYR A 869 13.20 6.03 26.69
N LEU A 870 13.59 5.44 27.83
CA LEU A 870 14.40 4.21 27.84
C LEU A 870 13.68 3.08 27.09
N LEU A 871 12.40 2.87 27.39
CA LEU A 871 11.56 1.87 26.71
C LEU A 871 11.52 2.08 25.20
N SER A 872 11.36 3.33 24.75
CA SER A 872 11.29 3.66 23.32
C SER A 872 12.60 3.43 22.56
N THR A 873 13.76 3.43 23.23
CA THR A 873 15.05 3.11 22.58
C THR A 873 15.08 1.69 22.03
N PHE A 874 14.39 0.74 22.67
CA PHE A 874 14.29 -0.64 22.17
C PHE A 874 13.55 -0.68 20.83
N VAL A 875 12.51 0.14 20.68
CA VAL A 875 11.71 0.25 19.45
C VAL A 875 12.49 0.99 18.34
N HIS A 876 13.15 2.10 18.68
CA HIS A 876 13.80 2.96 17.69
C HIS A 876 15.20 2.50 17.25
N GLU A 877 15.94 1.84 18.15
CA GLU A 877 17.37 1.56 18.01
C GLU A 877 17.75 0.08 18.16
N GLN A 878 16.88 -0.76 18.75
CA GLN A 878 17.17 -2.18 19.02
C GLN A 878 16.22 -3.15 18.29
N SER A 879 15.54 -2.67 17.25
CA SER A 879 14.69 -3.46 16.36
C SER A 879 13.44 -4.10 16.98
N PHE A 880 13.13 -3.85 18.26
CA PHE A 880 11.91 -4.38 18.87
C PHE A 880 10.66 -3.80 18.20
N PRO A 881 9.67 -4.63 17.84
CA PRO A 881 8.36 -4.12 17.43
C PRO A 881 7.63 -3.43 18.58
N SER A 882 7.85 -3.89 19.81
CA SER A 882 7.16 -3.43 21.02
C SER A 882 7.94 -3.79 22.30
N VAL A 883 7.51 -3.25 23.45
CA VAL A 883 8.02 -3.56 24.81
C VAL A 883 6.86 -3.58 25.81
N LEU A 884 7.01 -4.21 26.98
CA LEU A 884 6.03 -4.10 28.06
C LEU A 884 5.98 -2.65 28.59
N ASP A 885 4.79 -2.09 28.74
CA ASP A 885 4.64 -0.70 29.19
C ASP A 885 4.63 -0.57 30.72
N PHE A 886 5.81 -0.64 31.32
CA PHE A 886 5.98 -0.38 32.75
C PHE A 886 5.67 1.07 33.15
N GLY A 887 5.72 2.02 32.21
CA GLY A 887 5.27 3.40 32.44
C GLY A 887 3.76 3.44 32.69
N PHE A 888 2.99 2.82 31.80
CA PHE A 888 1.54 2.66 31.97
C PHE A 888 1.20 1.82 33.19
N GLN A 889 1.92 0.73 33.45
CA GLN A 889 1.72 -0.07 34.66
C GLN A 889 1.81 0.81 35.89
N ARG A 890 2.88 1.60 36.04
CA ARG A 890 3.09 2.45 37.20
C ARG A 890 2.01 3.54 37.34
N TYR A 891 1.79 4.32 36.30
CA TYR A 891 0.95 5.52 36.39
C TYR A 891 -0.55 5.22 36.21
N GLY A 892 -0.89 4.23 35.40
CA GLY A 892 -2.26 3.71 35.28
C GLY A 892 -2.73 3.04 36.56
N LEU A 893 -1.89 2.21 37.19
CA LEU A 893 -2.19 1.62 38.50
C LEU A 893 -2.33 2.71 39.56
N ALA A 894 -1.41 3.68 39.60
CA ALA A 894 -1.48 4.77 40.56
C ALA A 894 -2.80 5.55 40.43
N PHE A 895 -3.25 5.84 39.20
CA PHE A 895 -4.54 6.48 38.95
C PHE A 895 -5.74 5.66 39.43
N ALA A 896 -5.76 4.34 39.20
CA ALA A 896 -6.85 3.50 39.70
C ALA A 896 -6.83 3.32 41.23
N ARG A 897 -5.63 3.30 41.82
CA ARG A 897 -5.39 3.02 43.24
C ARG A 897 -5.69 4.21 44.14
N THR A 898 -5.32 5.43 43.74
CA THR A 898 -5.47 6.64 44.57
C THR A 898 -5.90 7.86 43.75
N ASP A 899 -6.35 8.92 44.41
CA ASP A 899 -6.60 10.21 43.78
C ASP A 899 -5.30 11.00 43.52
N GLY A 900 -5.41 12.16 42.86
CA GLY A 900 -4.31 13.11 42.65
C GLY A 900 -3.23 12.71 41.65
N GLN A 901 -3.39 11.61 40.90
CA GLN A 901 -2.36 11.12 39.96
C GLN A 901 -2.52 11.65 38.51
N ILE A 902 -3.47 12.56 38.27
CA ILE A 902 -3.79 13.09 36.93
C ILE A 902 -2.56 13.66 36.20
N PRO A 903 -1.72 14.53 36.78
CA PRO A 903 -0.59 15.12 36.05
C PRO A 903 0.37 14.07 35.49
N ARG A 904 0.71 13.05 36.29
CA ARG A 904 1.62 11.97 35.88
C ARG A 904 1.04 11.12 34.75
N LEU A 905 -0.27 10.87 34.77
CA LEU A 905 -0.93 10.13 33.69
C LEU A 905 -1.00 10.97 32.40
N VAL A 906 -1.20 12.28 32.51
CA VAL A 906 -1.12 13.22 31.38
C VAL A 906 0.27 13.24 30.78
N ASP A 907 1.33 13.32 31.59
CA ASP A 907 2.71 13.33 31.11
C ASP A 907 3.08 12.01 30.42
N LEU A 908 2.68 10.87 30.99
CA LEU A 908 2.82 9.57 30.32
C LEU A 908 2.14 9.58 28.95
N PHE A 909 0.87 9.98 28.88
CA PHE A 909 0.16 10.04 27.61
C PHE A 909 0.80 11.04 26.66
N ASN A 910 1.31 12.17 27.10
CA ASN A 910 2.05 13.09 26.23
C ASN A 910 3.29 12.45 25.60
N GLN A 911 3.93 11.51 26.29
CA GLN A 911 5.11 10.79 25.84
C GLN A 911 4.81 9.58 24.93
N ASP A 912 3.54 9.25 24.64
CA ASP A 912 3.24 8.12 23.74
C ASP A 912 3.81 8.29 22.31
N ASP A 913 4.12 9.52 21.90
CA ASP A 913 4.76 9.83 20.62
C ASP A 913 6.21 9.32 20.52
N LEU A 914 6.87 9.05 21.64
CA LEU A 914 8.19 8.40 21.69
C LEU A 914 8.19 7.01 21.06
N TYR A 915 7.06 6.32 21.03
CA TYR A 915 6.93 4.99 20.41
C TYR A 915 6.56 5.04 18.91
N THR A 916 6.38 6.23 18.35
CA THR A 916 5.87 6.39 16.98
C THR A 916 6.99 6.26 15.95
N THR A 917 6.86 5.26 15.08
CA THR A 917 7.74 5.04 13.91
C THR A 917 6.90 4.93 12.63
N SER A 918 7.52 4.58 11.50
CA SER A 918 6.80 4.32 10.25
C SER A 918 5.93 3.06 10.30
N THR A 919 6.16 2.19 11.28
CA THR A 919 5.49 0.89 11.39
C THR A 919 4.87 0.62 12.76
N GLN A 920 5.29 1.33 13.81
CA GLN A 920 4.87 1.14 15.21
C GLN A 920 4.25 2.41 15.77
N SER A 921 3.40 2.23 16.78
CA SER A 921 2.82 3.30 17.57
C SER A 921 2.46 2.74 18.95
N VAL A 922 2.14 3.64 19.89
CA VAL A 922 1.79 3.24 21.26
C VAL A 922 0.62 2.25 21.36
N TYR A 923 -0.27 2.24 20.37
CA TYR A 923 -1.43 1.34 20.35
C TYR A 923 -1.01 -0.14 20.23
N GLY A 924 0.18 -0.42 19.68
CA GLY A 924 0.76 -1.76 19.60
C GLY A 924 1.61 -2.16 20.80
N ILE A 925 1.64 -1.36 21.87
CA ILE A 925 2.42 -1.63 23.09
C ILE A 925 1.53 -2.33 24.14
N PRO A 926 1.93 -3.49 24.69
CA PRO A 926 1.17 -4.17 25.73
C PRO A 926 1.15 -3.39 27.04
N THR A 927 -0.05 -3.07 27.51
CA THR A 927 -0.32 -2.39 28.78
C THR A 927 -0.81 -3.40 29.80
N PHE A 928 -0.43 -3.24 31.07
CA PHE A 928 -0.79 -4.16 32.15
C PHE A 928 -0.79 -3.41 33.48
N LEU A 929 -1.41 -3.97 34.53
CA LEU A 929 -1.47 -3.34 35.86
C LEU A 929 -0.83 -4.19 36.97
N GLY A 930 -0.71 -5.50 36.76
CA GLY A 930 -0.03 -6.44 37.64
C GLY A 930 0.44 -7.66 36.84
N ASN A 931 1.35 -8.43 37.43
CA ASN A 931 1.88 -9.66 36.85
C ASN A 931 2.49 -10.56 37.94
N HIS A 932 3.10 -11.67 37.51
CA HIS A 932 3.74 -12.66 38.37
C HIS A 932 5.05 -12.23 39.07
N ASP A 933 5.67 -11.10 38.71
CA ASP A 933 6.93 -10.63 39.30
C ASP A 933 6.67 -9.57 40.37
N MET A 934 5.88 -8.55 40.01
CA MET A 934 5.60 -7.42 40.89
C MET A 934 4.41 -7.67 41.83
N GLY A 935 3.51 -8.59 41.47
CA GLY A 935 2.27 -8.84 42.19
C GLY A 935 1.03 -8.45 41.39
N ARG A 936 -0.12 -8.92 41.88
CA ARG A 936 -1.44 -8.73 41.24
C ARG A 936 -1.96 -7.32 41.44
N VAL A 937 -2.79 -6.86 40.49
CA VAL A 937 -3.51 -5.59 40.63
C VAL A 937 -4.42 -5.58 41.88
N GLY A 938 -5.03 -6.73 42.19
CA GLY A 938 -5.88 -6.90 43.37
C GLY A 938 -5.15 -6.62 44.69
N TYR A 939 -3.92 -7.12 44.84
CA TYR A 939 -3.07 -6.83 46.01
C TYR A 939 -2.87 -5.34 46.19
N PHE A 940 -2.40 -4.64 45.15
CA PHE A 940 -2.10 -3.21 45.24
C PHE A 940 -3.31 -2.34 45.57
N ILE A 941 -4.49 -2.71 45.06
CA ILE A 941 -5.73 -1.99 45.34
C ILE A 941 -6.23 -2.28 46.75
N HIS A 942 -6.32 -3.56 47.13
CA HIS A 942 -6.77 -3.98 48.46
C HIS A 942 -5.90 -3.39 49.58
N SER A 943 -4.58 -3.33 49.39
CA SER A 943 -3.68 -2.67 50.34
C SER A 943 -3.92 -1.17 50.47
N ALA A 944 -4.35 -0.49 49.40
CA ALA A 944 -4.56 0.96 49.41
C ALA A 944 -5.94 1.38 49.96
N THR A 945 -6.90 0.45 50.01
CA THR A 945 -8.25 0.67 50.53
C THR A 945 -8.40 0.25 52.00
N TYR A 946 -7.34 -0.26 52.62
CA TYR A 946 -7.31 -0.68 54.03
C TYR A 946 -8.43 -1.68 54.39
N GLY A 947 -8.80 -2.56 53.45
CA GLY A 947 -9.81 -3.60 53.67
C GLY A 947 -11.27 -3.14 53.51
N ASP A 948 -11.55 -1.97 52.96
CA ASP A 948 -12.90 -1.59 52.54
C ASP A 948 -13.30 -2.38 51.27
N ASP A 949 -14.12 -3.43 51.44
CA ASP A 949 -14.52 -4.33 50.35
C ASP A 949 -15.22 -3.62 49.19
N ASP A 950 -16.12 -2.66 49.48
CA ASP A 950 -16.86 -1.93 48.44
C ASP A 950 -15.92 -1.02 47.64
N LEU A 951 -15.09 -0.24 48.34
CA LEU A 951 -14.11 0.63 47.69
C LEU A 951 -13.08 -0.19 46.90
N THR A 952 -12.64 -1.33 47.43
CA THR A 952 -11.72 -2.26 46.75
C THR A 952 -12.32 -2.78 45.45
N LEU A 953 -13.59 -3.21 45.47
CA LEU A 953 -14.30 -3.65 44.28
C LEU A 953 -14.46 -2.51 43.27
N ARG A 954 -14.88 -1.31 43.69
CA ARG A 954 -15.03 -0.14 42.81
C ARG A 954 -13.71 0.27 42.16
N ARG A 955 -12.60 0.32 42.92
CA ARG A 955 -11.27 0.64 42.38
C ARG A 955 -10.73 -0.45 41.46
N SER A 956 -11.01 -1.72 41.73
CA SER A 956 -10.66 -2.84 40.84
C SER A 956 -11.43 -2.78 39.52
N LYS A 957 -12.71 -2.41 39.57
CA LYS A 957 -13.50 -2.11 38.37
C LYS A 957 -12.93 -0.95 37.57
N LEU A 958 -12.55 0.14 38.24
CA LEU A 958 -11.89 1.29 37.59
C LEU A 958 -10.54 0.89 36.98
N ALA A 959 -9.76 0.03 37.63
CA ALA A 959 -8.49 -0.47 37.09
C ALA A 959 -8.68 -1.20 35.76
N ASN A 960 -9.68 -2.08 35.66
CA ASN A 960 -10.05 -2.71 34.39
C ASN A 960 -10.47 -1.67 33.34
N GLU A 961 -11.26 -0.67 33.71
CA GLU A 961 -11.72 0.37 32.78
C GLU A 961 -10.56 1.22 32.24
N VAL A 962 -9.60 1.59 33.11
CA VAL A 962 -8.37 2.30 32.74
C VAL A 962 -7.54 1.45 31.77
N LEU A 963 -7.33 0.18 32.08
CA LEU A 963 -6.56 -0.75 31.26
C LEU A 963 -7.19 -0.95 29.87
N PHE A 964 -8.50 -1.16 29.81
CA PHE A 964 -9.17 -1.56 28.56
C PHE A 964 -9.59 -0.39 27.68
N PHE A 965 -9.95 0.77 28.23
CA PHE A 965 -10.43 1.93 27.45
C PHE A 965 -9.34 2.96 27.11
N SER A 966 -8.17 2.89 27.75
CA SER A 966 -7.00 3.68 27.36
C SER A 966 -6.28 3.07 26.15
N ARG A 967 -5.25 3.74 25.64
CA ARG A 967 -4.42 3.28 24.52
C ARG A 967 -3.63 2.01 24.88
N GLY A 968 -3.14 1.29 23.88
CA GLY A 968 -2.32 0.08 24.02
C GLY A 968 -3.10 -1.23 23.90
N ALA A 969 -2.36 -2.34 23.98
CA ALA A 969 -2.91 -3.70 23.95
C ALA A 969 -3.01 -4.24 25.38
N PRO A 970 -4.20 -4.29 26.00
CA PRO A 970 -4.30 -4.66 27.41
C PRO A 970 -3.96 -6.13 27.62
N VAL A 971 -3.15 -6.36 28.65
CA VAL A 971 -2.79 -7.67 29.20
C VAL A 971 -3.47 -7.82 30.55
N LEU A 972 -4.34 -8.82 30.66
CA LEU A 972 -4.92 -9.23 31.94
C LEU A 972 -4.15 -10.45 32.46
N TYR A 973 -3.71 -10.43 33.72
CA TYR A 973 -3.09 -11.58 34.35
C TYR A 973 -4.16 -12.54 34.87
N TYR A 974 -3.99 -13.85 34.63
CA TYR A 974 -5.01 -14.85 34.94
C TYR A 974 -5.46 -14.76 36.40
N GLY A 975 -6.77 -14.91 36.63
CA GLY A 975 -7.36 -14.88 37.96
C GLY A 975 -7.64 -13.49 38.52
N ASP A 976 -7.15 -12.42 37.88
CA ASP A 976 -7.58 -11.05 38.20
C ASP A 976 -9.08 -10.88 37.91
N GLU A 977 -9.62 -11.56 36.89
CA GLU A 977 -11.07 -11.62 36.63
C GLU A 977 -11.86 -12.38 37.71
N LYS A 978 -11.16 -13.21 38.51
CA LYS A 978 -11.71 -13.96 39.65
C LYS A 978 -11.48 -13.24 40.98
N GLY A 979 -10.97 -12.01 40.95
CA GLY A 979 -10.70 -11.22 42.14
C GLY A 979 -9.55 -11.75 42.99
N MET A 980 -8.61 -12.52 42.43
CA MET A 980 -7.41 -12.96 43.16
C MET A 980 -6.63 -11.75 43.69
N VAL A 981 -6.43 -11.71 45.00
CA VAL A 981 -5.62 -10.66 45.65
C VAL A 981 -4.17 -11.11 45.74
N GLY A 982 -3.92 -12.32 46.25
CA GLY A 982 -2.59 -12.76 46.66
C GLY A 982 -2.05 -11.99 47.87
N THR A 983 -0.86 -12.34 48.32
CA THR A 983 -0.26 -11.77 49.56
C THR A 983 1.00 -10.94 49.31
N GLY A 984 1.44 -10.79 48.05
CA GLY A 984 2.60 -9.99 47.67
C GLY A 984 3.12 -10.32 46.27
N GLY A 985 4.35 -9.88 45.96
CA GLY A 985 5.05 -10.12 44.69
C GLY A 985 5.41 -11.59 44.40
N ASP A 986 6.33 -11.84 43.47
CA ASP A 986 6.90 -13.16 43.07
C ASP A 986 5.97 -14.38 43.32
N LYS A 987 6.37 -15.36 44.15
CA LYS A 987 5.60 -16.61 44.41
C LYS A 987 4.20 -16.37 44.97
N ALA A 988 4.01 -15.29 45.72
CA ALA A 988 2.76 -14.94 46.38
C ALA A 988 1.68 -14.39 45.42
N ALA A 989 2.01 -14.28 44.12
CA ALA A 989 1.10 -13.84 43.05
C ALA A 989 0.72 -14.98 42.08
N ARG A 990 0.96 -16.24 42.43
CA ARG A 990 0.90 -17.40 41.51
C ARG A 990 -0.10 -18.48 41.96
N GLN A 991 -1.26 -18.03 42.43
CA GLN A 991 -2.37 -18.87 42.90
C GLN A 991 -2.91 -19.82 41.82
N ASP A 992 -3.45 -20.97 42.23
CA ASP A 992 -4.14 -21.89 41.32
C ASP A 992 -5.52 -21.37 40.90
N MET A 993 -5.90 -21.63 39.65
CA MET A 993 -7.28 -21.46 39.16
C MET A 993 -8.12 -22.74 39.33
N PHE A 994 -7.49 -23.89 39.50
CA PHE A 994 -8.12 -25.16 39.85
C PHE A 994 -8.05 -25.41 41.38
N PRO A 995 -8.70 -26.44 41.94
CA PRO A 995 -8.70 -26.68 43.38
C PRO A 995 -7.29 -26.75 43.98
N THR A 996 -6.97 -25.83 44.89
CA THR A 996 -5.63 -25.70 45.47
C THR A 996 -5.41 -26.59 46.69
N GLY A 997 -4.21 -27.17 46.80
CA GLY A 997 -3.73 -27.86 48.00
C GLY A 997 -3.07 -26.92 49.03
N VAL A 998 -2.82 -25.67 48.66
CA VAL A 998 -2.19 -24.66 49.52
C VAL A 998 -3.24 -24.09 50.49
N LEU A 999 -3.09 -24.38 51.79
CA LEU A 999 -4.09 -23.99 52.80
C LEU A 999 -4.32 -22.47 52.86
N GLU A 1000 -3.27 -21.66 52.74
CA GLU A 1000 -3.41 -20.19 52.78
C GLU A 1000 -4.21 -19.62 51.60
N TRP A 1001 -4.25 -20.30 50.45
CA TRP A 1001 -5.01 -19.84 49.28
C TRP A 1001 -6.49 -20.26 49.33
N GLN A 1002 -6.84 -21.25 50.16
CA GLN A 1002 -8.24 -21.65 50.36
C GLN A 1002 -9.02 -20.55 51.08
N ASP A 1003 -8.38 -19.88 52.04
CA ASP A 1003 -8.97 -18.81 52.85
C ASP A 1003 -8.61 -17.39 52.35
N GLU A 1004 -7.94 -17.26 51.20
CA GLU A 1004 -7.51 -15.96 50.71
C GLU A 1004 -8.68 -15.05 50.34
N ILE A 1005 -8.49 -13.74 50.54
CA ILE A 1005 -9.47 -12.73 50.16
C ILE A 1005 -9.64 -12.74 48.64
N ARG A 1006 -10.90 -12.70 48.18
CA ARG A 1006 -11.26 -12.52 46.78
C ARG A 1006 -12.10 -11.26 46.60
N ILE A 1007 -11.66 -10.35 45.74
CA ILE A 1007 -12.38 -9.09 45.51
C ILE A 1007 -13.74 -9.39 44.88
N GLY A 1008 -14.81 -9.02 45.57
CA GLY A 1008 -16.19 -9.20 45.08
C GLY A 1008 -16.76 -10.62 45.25
N SER A 1009 -16.10 -11.52 45.99
CA SER A 1009 -16.65 -12.84 46.33
C SER A 1009 -16.11 -13.34 47.67
N THR A 1010 -16.68 -14.42 48.21
CA THR A 1010 -16.07 -15.11 49.36
C THR A 1010 -14.76 -15.79 48.94
N PRO A 1011 -13.89 -16.16 49.90
CA PRO A 1011 -12.76 -17.05 49.66
C PRO A 1011 -13.15 -18.32 48.89
N ILE A 1012 -12.21 -18.87 48.13
CA ILE A 1012 -12.49 -19.96 47.18
C ILE A 1012 -12.68 -21.32 47.86
N GLY A 1013 -12.08 -21.51 49.04
CA GLY A 1013 -12.04 -22.79 49.74
C GLY A 1013 -11.33 -23.85 48.90
N THR A 1014 -11.96 -25.02 48.78
CA THR A 1014 -11.44 -26.15 47.98
C THR A 1014 -12.02 -26.24 46.57
N LYS A 1015 -12.71 -25.19 46.10
CA LYS A 1015 -13.37 -25.18 44.78
C LYS A 1015 -12.41 -24.75 43.67
N SER A 1016 -12.78 -25.02 42.41
CA SER A 1016 -12.12 -24.38 41.28
C SER A 1016 -12.61 -22.93 41.12
N ALA A 1017 -11.71 -22.02 40.76
CA ALA A 1017 -12.10 -20.66 40.37
C ALA A 1017 -12.98 -20.65 39.11
N PHE A 1018 -12.91 -21.68 38.25
CA PHE A 1018 -13.79 -21.82 37.09
C PHE A 1018 -15.25 -22.11 37.45
N ASP A 1019 -15.52 -22.65 38.65
CA ASP A 1019 -16.88 -22.97 39.13
C ASP A 1019 -17.62 -21.74 39.69
N VAL A 1020 -16.92 -20.61 39.84
CA VAL A 1020 -17.44 -19.38 40.44
C VAL A 1020 -17.43 -18.24 39.42
N VAL A 1021 -18.53 -17.50 39.35
CA VAL A 1021 -18.62 -16.27 38.55
C VAL A 1021 -18.39 -15.07 39.46
N ASN A 1022 -17.40 -14.24 39.13
CA ASN A 1022 -17.04 -13.05 39.91
C ASN A 1022 -17.54 -11.76 39.21
N PRO A 1023 -17.91 -10.70 39.95
CA PRO A 1023 -18.33 -9.42 39.35
C PRO A 1023 -17.29 -8.78 38.39
N LEU A 1024 -15.99 -8.98 38.63
CA LEU A 1024 -14.93 -8.49 37.74
C LEU A 1024 -14.92 -9.24 36.41
N GLN A 1025 -15.14 -10.56 36.41
CA GLN A 1025 -15.33 -11.38 35.21
C GLN A 1025 -16.47 -10.85 34.32
N LEU A 1026 -17.62 -10.57 34.94
CA LEU A 1026 -18.79 -10.05 34.21
C LEU A 1026 -18.48 -8.68 33.58
N GLN A 1027 -17.82 -7.80 34.32
CA GLN A 1027 -17.42 -6.48 33.83
C GLN A 1027 -16.43 -6.59 32.66
N ILE A 1028 -15.39 -7.42 32.75
CA ILE A 1028 -14.40 -7.60 31.68
C ILE A 1028 -15.08 -8.13 30.41
N THR A 1029 -16.02 -9.06 30.56
CA THR A 1029 -16.80 -9.60 29.44
C THR A 1029 -17.65 -8.49 28.78
N GLU A 1030 -18.32 -7.66 29.57
CA GLU A 1030 -19.09 -6.51 29.09
C GLU A 1030 -18.20 -5.49 28.35
N ILE A 1031 -17.05 -5.14 28.93
CA ILE A 1031 -16.06 -4.22 28.34
C ILE A 1031 -15.59 -4.75 26.98
N ASN A 1032 -15.17 -6.02 26.89
CA ASN A 1032 -14.70 -6.59 25.63
C ASN A 1032 -15.83 -6.66 24.58
N LYS A 1033 -17.07 -6.97 24.99
CA LYS A 1033 -18.24 -6.93 24.10
C LYS A 1033 -18.49 -5.52 23.57
N LEU A 1034 -18.42 -4.51 24.44
CA LEU A 1034 -18.55 -3.11 24.05
C LEU A 1034 -17.47 -2.70 23.04
N ILE A 1035 -16.22 -3.09 23.28
CA ILE A 1035 -15.08 -2.80 22.39
C ILE A 1035 -15.24 -3.49 21.04
N ALA A 1036 -15.71 -4.74 21.01
CA ALA A 1036 -15.97 -5.46 19.77
C ALA A 1036 -17.03 -4.76 18.91
N GLN A 1037 -18.05 -4.16 19.54
CA GLN A 1037 -19.07 -3.37 18.87
C GLN A 1037 -18.59 -1.95 18.50
N ASN A 1038 -17.58 -1.44 19.18
CA ASN A 1038 -17.07 -0.07 19.05
C ASN A 1038 -15.53 -0.06 18.90
N PRO A 1039 -14.97 -0.46 17.73
CA PRO A 1039 -13.53 -0.71 17.58
C PRO A 1039 -12.62 0.49 17.87
N ALA A 1040 -13.14 1.73 17.81
CA ALA A 1040 -12.40 2.93 18.18
C ALA A 1040 -11.88 2.89 19.62
N LEU A 1041 -12.59 2.22 20.53
CA LEU A 1041 -12.20 2.07 21.93
C LEU A 1041 -10.94 1.22 22.12
N ARG A 1042 -10.59 0.34 21.16
CA ARG A 1042 -9.34 -0.43 21.17
C ARG A 1042 -8.23 0.25 20.38
N LYS A 1043 -8.47 0.49 19.09
CA LYS A 1043 -7.43 0.89 18.13
C LYS A 1043 -7.53 2.34 17.64
N GLY A 1044 -8.58 3.05 18.06
CA GLY A 1044 -8.79 4.43 17.68
C GLY A 1044 -7.78 5.35 18.36
N THR A 1045 -7.49 6.46 17.71
CA THR A 1045 -6.65 7.54 18.23
C THR A 1045 -7.14 7.99 19.59
N GLN A 1046 -6.24 8.11 20.56
CA GLN A 1046 -6.52 8.69 21.86
C GLN A 1046 -6.07 10.17 21.88
N GLN A 1047 -7.02 11.08 22.04
CA GLN A 1047 -6.74 12.51 22.19
C GLN A 1047 -7.22 13.00 23.55
N LEU A 1048 -6.29 13.39 24.43
CA LEU A 1048 -6.64 14.05 25.68
C LEU A 1048 -7.40 15.35 25.40
N ARG A 1049 -8.50 15.56 26.12
CA ARG A 1049 -9.43 16.69 25.94
C ARG A 1049 -9.46 17.62 27.12
N ALA A 1050 -9.56 17.07 28.32
CA ALA A 1050 -9.70 17.85 29.54
C ALA A 1050 -9.29 17.05 30.78
N THR A 1051 -8.98 17.78 31.83
CA THR A 1051 -8.68 17.25 33.16
C THR A 1051 -9.32 18.14 34.21
N SER A 1052 -9.75 17.56 35.33
CA SER A 1052 -10.12 18.25 36.57
C SER A 1052 -9.14 17.82 37.67
N ARG A 1053 -9.53 18.00 38.94
CA ARG A 1053 -8.75 17.53 40.09
C ARG A 1053 -8.64 16.00 40.13
N ASN A 1054 -9.74 15.29 39.85
CA ASN A 1054 -9.83 13.84 40.02
C ASN A 1054 -10.16 13.09 38.72
N SER A 1055 -10.51 13.81 37.66
CA SER A 1055 -11.02 13.20 36.42
C SER A 1055 -10.19 13.58 35.20
N ILE A 1056 -10.12 12.64 34.27
CA ILE A 1056 -9.48 12.80 32.96
C ILE A 1056 -10.48 12.44 31.87
N ALA A 1057 -10.49 13.22 30.80
CA ALA A 1057 -11.29 12.95 29.62
C ALA A 1057 -10.42 12.90 28.36
N PHE A 1058 -10.62 11.84 27.59
CA PHE A 1058 -10.02 11.70 26.27
C PHE A 1058 -11.03 11.21 25.25
N SER A 1059 -10.85 11.63 24.01
CA SER A 1059 -11.58 11.08 22.90
C SER A 1059 -10.90 9.83 22.36
N ARG A 1060 -11.69 8.82 22.00
CA ARG A 1060 -11.27 7.71 21.14
C ARG A 1060 -11.88 7.91 19.76
N TYR A 1061 -11.04 7.83 18.74
CA TYR A 1061 -11.43 8.22 17.39
C TYR A 1061 -11.01 7.22 16.32
N LEU A 1062 -11.96 6.82 15.47
CA LEU A 1062 -11.67 5.97 14.33
C LEU A 1062 -12.74 6.15 13.26
N ASP A 1063 -12.33 6.33 12.00
CA ASP A 1063 -13.21 6.29 10.82
C ASP A 1063 -14.45 7.22 10.92
N GLY A 1064 -14.28 8.47 11.36
CA GLY A 1064 -15.41 9.39 11.52
C GLY A 1064 -16.07 9.31 12.89
N GLN A 1065 -15.99 8.18 13.59
CA GLN A 1065 -16.68 8.01 14.87
C GLN A 1065 -15.82 8.51 16.04
N GLU A 1066 -16.38 9.43 16.84
CA GLU A 1066 -15.79 9.89 18.10
C GLU A 1066 -16.56 9.29 19.29
N TYR A 1067 -15.79 8.90 20.31
CA TYR A 1067 -16.25 8.53 21.64
C TYR A 1067 -15.52 9.40 22.65
N LEU A 1068 -16.20 9.84 23.70
CA LEU A 1068 -15.61 10.55 24.82
C LEU A 1068 -15.59 9.61 26.02
N VAL A 1069 -14.39 9.28 26.50
CA VAL A 1069 -14.16 8.47 27.70
C VAL A 1069 -13.82 9.42 28.84
N VAL A 1070 -14.55 9.33 29.94
CA VAL A 1070 -14.36 10.16 31.14
C VAL A 1070 -14.15 9.23 32.33
N LEU A 1071 -13.01 9.36 33.00
CA LEU A 1071 -12.58 8.53 34.12
C LEU A 1071 -12.46 9.41 35.37
N ASN A 1072 -13.05 9.01 36.50
CA ASN A 1072 -12.92 9.68 37.79
C ASN A 1072 -12.30 8.73 38.81
N SER A 1073 -11.10 9.03 39.32
CA SER A 1073 -10.44 8.24 40.38
C SER A 1073 -10.68 8.73 41.80
N GLY A 1074 -11.38 9.86 41.93
CA GLY A 1074 -11.73 10.47 43.20
C GLY A 1074 -12.76 9.66 43.99
N ASN A 1075 -12.82 9.92 45.29
CA ASN A 1075 -13.81 9.35 46.20
C ASN A 1075 -15.13 10.15 46.19
N GLU A 1076 -15.23 11.20 45.39
CA GLU A 1076 -16.40 12.07 45.25
C GLU A 1076 -16.80 12.20 43.77
N SER A 1077 -18.04 12.64 43.54
CA SER A 1077 -18.47 13.02 42.19
C SER A 1077 -17.63 14.19 41.68
N ASP A 1078 -17.33 14.18 40.40
CA ASP A 1078 -16.54 15.24 39.76
C ASP A 1078 -17.19 15.67 38.45
N SER A 1079 -16.83 16.86 37.97
CA SER A 1079 -17.37 17.43 36.74
C SER A 1079 -16.26 18.04 35.90
N LEU A 1080 -16.32 17.82 34.59
CA LEU A 1080 -15.38 18.43 33.66
C LEU A 1080 -16.01 18.79 32.33
N ASP A 1081 -15.40 19.78 31.70
CA ASP A 1081 -15.78 20.37 30.44
C ASP A 1081 -14.81 19.92 29.34
N ALA A 1082 -15.21 18.94 28.54
CA ALA A 1082 -14.36 18.39 27.49
C ALA A 1082 -14.63 19.05 26.13
N PRO A 1083 -13.64 19.73 25.51
CA PRO A 1083 -13.72 20.09 24.10
C PRO A 1083 -13.70 18.80 23.26
N VAL A 1084 -14.63 18.67 22.31
CA VAL A 1084 -14.75 17.52 21.40
C VAL A 1084 -14.60 17.98 19.95
N SER A 1085 -14.38 17.07 19.01
CA SER A 1085 -14.18 17.48 17.60
C SER A 1085 -15.49 17.80 16.87
N ILE A 1086 -16.63 17.33 17.39
CA ILE A 1086 -17.95 17.45 16.78
C ILE A 1086 -18.99 18.12 17.63
N GLN A 1087 -19.86 18.88 16.96
CA GLN A 1087 -21.16 19.25 17.48
C GLN A 1087 -22.13 18.12 17.14
N SER A 1088 -22.56 17.38 18.15
CA SER A 1088 -23.43 16.20 18.00
C SER A 1088 -24.30 16.05 19.25
N SER A 1089 -25.41 15.32 19.13
CA SER A 1089 -26.00 14.66 20.30
C SER A 1089 -25.13 13.48 20.71
N TRP A 1090 -25.09 13.19 22.01
CA TRP A 1090 -24.26 12.12 22.56
C TRP A 1090 -25.12 11.11 23.31
N GLU A 1091 -24.81 9.83 23.13
CA GLU A 1091 -25.45 8.72 23.83
C GLU A 1091 -24.45 8.11 24.83
N GLN A 1092 -24.88 7.89 26.08
CA GLN A 1092 -24.06 7.13 27.02
C GLN A 1092 -24.18 5.63 26.68
N ILE A 1093 -23.04 4.98 26.46
CA ILE A 1093 -22.98 3.56 26.07
C ILE A 1093 -22.35 2.67 27.15
N TYR A 1094 -21.76 3.26 28.19
CA TYR A 1094 -21.12 2.53 29.28
C TYR A 1094 -21.08 3.37 30.56
N GLY A 1095 -21.03 2.69 31.71
CA GLY A 1095 -20.85 3.30 33.02
C GLY A 1095 -22.15 3.58 33.78
N PRO A 1096 -22.05 4.03 35.05
CA PRO A 1096 -23.22 4.45 35.82
C PRO A 1096 -23.87 5.67 35.17
N LYS A 1097 -25.17 5.86 35.40
CA LYS A 1097 -25.94 6.98 34.84
C LYS A 1097 -25.29 8.32 35.21
N ALA A 1098 -24.78 9.03 34.22
CA ALA A 1098 -24.14 10.33 34.37
C ALA A 1098 -25.08 11.46 33.93
N SER A 1099 -24.88 12.65 34.50
CA SER A 1099 -25.50 13.87 33.98
C SER A 1099 -24.53 14.49 32.98
N PHE A 1100 -24.97 14.71 31.74
CA PHE A 1100 -24.15 15.41 30.76
C PHE A 1100 -24.99 16.36 29.91
N SER A 1101 -24.36 17.43 29.44
CA SER A 1101 -24.95 18.39 28.51
C SER A 1101 -23.96 18.77 27.43
N THR A 1102 -24.47 19.26 26.31
CA THR A 1102 -23.69 19.58 25.11
C THR A 1102 -23.94 21.02 24.72
N SER A 1103 -22.89 21.81 24.57
CA SER A 1103 -22.97 23.19 24.09
C SER A 1103 -21.92 23.41 23.00
N GLY A 1104 -22.34 23.49 21.74
CA GLY A 1104 -21.43 23.53 20.60
C GLY A 1104 -20.53 22.29 20.53
N LYS A 1105 -19.21 22.49 20.44
CA LYS A 1105 -18.17 21.44 20.44
C LYS A 1105 -17.61 21.14 21.84
N LYS A 1106 -18.47 21.20 22.86
CA LYS A 1106 -18.10 20.96 24.25
C LYS A 1106 -19.14 20.07 24.91
N VAL A 1107 -18.66 19.06 25.63
CA VAL A 1107 -19.47 18.14 26.44
C VAL A 1107 -19.10 18.34 27.90
N SER A 1108 -20.08 18.74 28.70
CA SER A 1108 -19.96 18.86 30.15
C SER A 1108 -20.49 17.58 30.77
N VAL A 1109 -19.67 16.86 31.54
CA VAL A 1109 -20.03 15.58 32.14
C VAL A 1109 -19.81 15.63 33.65
N THR A 1110 -20.80 15.19 34.41
CA THR A 1110 -20.72 14.92 35.85
C THR A 1110 -20.88 13.42 36.08
N LEU A 1111 -19.88 12.80 36.68
CA LEU A 1111 -19.84 11.37 36.95
C LEU A 1111 -19.58 11.05 38.43
N PRO A 1112 -20.08 9.91 38.93
CA PRO A 1112 -19.85 9.48 40.31
C PRO A 1112 -18.38 9.24 40.65
N ALA A 1113 -18.09 9.13 41.95
CA ALA A 1113 -16.80 8.70 42.48
C ALA A 1113 -16.36 7.34 41.90
N THR A 1114 -15.06 7.20 41.62
CA THR A 1114 -14.44 5.91 41.22
C THR A 1114 -15.21 5.23 40.07
N SER A 1115 -15.44 5.96 38.98
CA SER A 1115 -16.28 5.48 37.87
C SER A 1115 -15.80 5.96 36.50
N THR A 1116 -16.25 5.25 35.47
CA THR A 1116 -16.02 5.58 34.07
C THR A 1116 -17.33 5.80 33.35
N VAL A 1117 -17.39 6.82 32.49
CA VAL A 1117 -18.52 7.07 31.58
C VAL A 1117 -17.98 7.13 30.16
N ILE A 1118 -18.65 6.42 29.24
CA ILE A 1118 -18.34 6.52 27.81
C ILE A 1118 -19.56 7.06 27.07
N LEU A 1119 -19.35 8.17 26.39
CA LEU A 1119 -20.32 8.78 25.50
C LEU A 1119 -19.90 8.52 24.05
N LYS A 1120 -20.85 8.12 23.20
CA LYS A 1120 -20.66 8.01 21.75
C LYS A 1120 -21.41 9.14 21.08
N ALA A 1121 -20.79 9.78 20.11
CA ALA A 1121 -21.50 10.76 19.31
C ALA A 1121 -22.44 10.09 18.30
N THR A 1122 -23.62 10.67 18.15
CA THR A 1122 -24.67 10.14 17.26
C THR A 1122 -24.46 10.49 15.79
N THR A 1123 -23.61 11.48 15.50
CA THR A 1123 -23.24 11.88 14.14
C THR A 1123 -21.74 11.63 13.90
N PRO A 1124 -21.36 11.16 12.70
CA PRO A 1124 -19.95 11.03 12.35
C PRO A 1124 -19.30 12.42 12.22
N PHE A 1125 -18.02 12.50 12.54
CA PHE A 1125 -17.19 13.68 12.36
C PHE A 1125 -16.93 13.95 10.89
N GLU A 1126 -17.30 15.16 10.47
CA GLU A 1126 -16.86 15.75 9.21
C GLU A 1126 -15.99 16.97 9.48
N SER A 1127 -14.79 16.99 8.89
CA SER A 1127 -13.88 18.13 9.02
C SER A 1127 -14.50 19.39 8.42
N SER A 1128 -14.41 20.50 9.13
CA SER A 1128 -14.99 21.79 8.73
C SER A 1128 -13.94 22.91 8.67
N ALA A 1129 -12.81 22.72 9.35
CA ALA A 1129 -11.73 23.69 9.41
C ALA A 1129 -10.82 23.62 8.18
N LYS A 1130 -10.37 24.78 7.71
CA LYS A 1130 -9.32 24.88 6.67
C LYS A 1130 -8.02 24.31 7.24
N LEU A 1131 -7.55 23.21 6.64
CA LEU A 1131 -6.32 22.56 7.08
C LEU A 1131 -5.09 23.45 6.83
N ALA A 1132 -4.19 23.50 7.81
CA ALA A 1132 -2.89 24.14 7.70
C ALA A 1132 -1.88 23.39 8.58
N VAL A 1133 -0.61 23.38 8.19
CA VAL A 1133 0.45 22.76 8.99
C VAL A 1133 1.69 23.62 9.01
N ASN A 1134 2.27 23.79 10.20
CA ASN A 1134 3.52 24.50 10.42
C ASN A 1134 4.54 23.55 11.03
N LEU A 1135 5.65 23.31 10.31
CA LEU A 1135 6.79 22.55 10.81
C LEU A 1135 7.70 23.48 11.62
N SER A 1136 7.81 23.17 12.92
CA SER A 1136 8.66 23.88 13.88
C SER A 1136 10.15 23.75 13.55
N LYS A 1137 10.97 24.54 14.23
CA LYS A 1137 12.43 24.40 14.14
C LYS A 1137 12.85 23.01 14.65
N ILE A 1138 13.67 22.32 13.88
CA ILE A 1138 14.23 21.01 14.26
C ILE A 1138 15.34 21.25 15.28
N ASN A 1139 15.22 20.62 16.46
CA ASN A 1139 16.22 20.68 17.51
C ASN A 1139 16.41 19.28 18.14
N TYR A 1140 17.52 19.12 18.83
CA TYR A 1140 17.67 18.05 19.82
C TYR A 1140 16.65 18.25 20.92
N ASP A 1141 16.00 17.18 21.32
CA ASP A 1141 15.01 17.22 22.39
C ASP A 1141 15.69 17.31 23.75
N PHE A 1142 15.13 18.07 24.68
CA PHE A 1142 15.74 18.20 26.01
C PHE A 1142 15.55 16.95 26.87
N ALA A 1143 14.36 16.33 26.80
CA ALA A 1143 14.04 15.12 27.57
C ALA A 1143 14.69 13.86 26.97
N THR A 1144 14.96 13.88 25.66
CA THR A 1144 15.59 12.81 24.90
C THR A 1144 16.82 13.34 24.16
N PRO A 1145 17.91 13.70 24.87
CA PRO A 1145 19.03 14.52 24.34
C PRO A 1145 19.76 13.92 23.14
N ASN A 1146 19.59 12.62 22.89
CA ASN A 1146 20.18 11.95 21.74
C ASN A 1146 19.29 11.96 20.49
N TRP A 1147 18.04 12.42 20.57
CA TRP A 1147 17.06 12.36 19.48
C TRP A 1147 16.68 13.76 18.99
N LEU A 1148 16.33 13.85 17.71
CA LEU A 1148 15.71 15.04 17.14
C LEU A 1148 14.20 14.97 17.34
N SER A 1149 13.61 16.03 17.91
CA SER A 1149 12.15 16.17 17.97
C SER A 1149 11.67 16.86 16.69
N LEU A 1150 10.88 16.14 15.89
CA LEU A 1150 10.20 16.70 14.72
C LEU A 1150 8.80 17.10 15.15
N GLN A 1151 8.53 18.41 15.17
CA GLN A 1151 7.29 18.95 15.73
C GLN A 1151 6.54 19.78 14.71
N ALA A 1152 5.21 19.66 14.68
CA ALA A 1152 4.35 20.47 13.86
C ALA A 1152 3.10 20.92 14.62
N THR A 1153 2.55 22.06 14.23
CA THR A 1153 1.26 22.54 14.73
C THR A 1153 0.23 22.58 13.61
N VAL A 1154 -1.01 22.23 13.96
CA VAL A 1154 -2.18 22.32 13.10
C VAL A 1154 -3.24 23.12 13.86
N PRO A 1155 -3.79 24.21 13.29
CA PRO A 1155 -4.82 25.00 13.96
C PRO A 1155 -6.11 24.20 14.22
N GLY A 1156 -6.75 24.47 15.37
CA GLY A 1156 -8.05 23.93 15.73
C GLY A 1156 -8.02 22.58 16.44
N ASP A 1157 -9.22 22.07 16.75
CA ASP A 1157 -9.42 20.91 17.62
C ASP A 1157 -9.84 19.61 16.90
N GLU A 1158 -9.85 19.64 15.57
CA GLU A 1158 -10.23 18.52 14.70
C GLU A 1158 -9.19 17.39 14.71
N PHE A 1159 -9.62 16.15 14.43
CA PHE A 1159 -8.71 15.02 14.25
C PHE A 1159 -7.95 15.17 12.93
N VAL A 1160 -6.63 15.27 13.05
CA VAL A 1160 -5.69 15.42 11.94
C VAL A 1160 -4.53 14.46 12.15
N GLU A 1161 -4.09 13.84 11.07
CA GLU A 1161 -2.86 13.05 11.05
C GLU A 1161 -1.75 13.91 10.45
N VAL A 1162 -0.58 13.93 11.10
CA VAL A 1162 0.60 14.63 10.59
C VAL A 1162 1.71 13.61 10.35
N ASN A 1163 1.96 13.34 9.07
CA ASN A 1163 3.04 12.48 8.63
C ASN A 1163 4.33 13.29 8.49
N PHE A 1164 5.43 12.77 9.05
CA PHE A 1164 6.75 13.39 8.91
C PHE A 1164 7.61 12.56 7.98
N GLN A 1165 8.17 13.22 6.97
CA GLN A 1165 9.08 12.60 6.03
C GLN A 1165 10.42 13.30 6.04
N VAL A 1166 11.47 12.52 5.77
CA VAL A 1166 12.84 13.01 5.67
C VAL A 1166 13.49 12.53 4.38
N ARG A 1167 14.40 13.32 3.83
CA ARG A 1167 15.34 12.88 2.81
C ARG A 1167 16.71 13.49 3.05
N VAL A 1168 17.75 12.87 2.51
CA VAL A 1168 19.07 13.52 2.43
C VAL A 1168 18.99 14.62 1.36
N LYS A 1169 19.53 15.81 1.66
CA LYS A 1169 19.52 16.95 0.75
C LYS A 1169 20.11 16.56 -0.62
N GLY A 1170 19.37 16.85 -1.70
CA GLY A 1170 19.73 16.45 -3.07
C GLY A 1170 19.25 15.05 -3.50
N GLY A 1171 18.70 14.25 -2.58
CA GLY A 1171 18.06 12.96 -2.91
C GLY A 1171 16.63 13.13 -3.44
N SER A 1172 16.18 12.19 -4.29
CA SER A 1172 14.80 12.16 -4.81
C SER A 1172 13.80 11.44 -3.91
N LYS A 1173 14.28 10.60 -2.97
CA LYS A 1173 13.44 9.71 -2.16
C LYS A 1173 13.18 10.27 -0.77
N TRP A 1174 11.90 10.49 -0.46
CA TRP A 1174 11.42 10.75 0.89
C TRP A 1174 11.17 9.43 1.64
N SER A 1175 11.55 9.42 2.92
CA SER A 1175 11.36 8.30 3.83
C SER A 1175 10.40 8.70 4.94
N ASN A 1176 9.38 7.88 5.19
CA ASN A 1176 8.46 8.06 6.30
C ASN A 1176 9.19 7.83 7.64
N ILE A 1177 9.11 8.80 8.55
CA ILE A 1177 9.60 8.66 9.92
C ILE A 1177 8.51 8.14 10.84
N GLY A 1178 7.28 8.63 10.67
CA GLY A 1178 6.10 8.22 11.41
C GLY A 1178 4.95 9.21 11.19
N THR A 1179 3.76 8.81 11.64
CA THR A 1179 2.56 9.64 11.57
C THR A 1179 2.05 9.90 12.98
N ALA A 1180 2.09 11.16 13.42
CA ALA A 1180 1.45 11.59 14.64
C ALA A 1180 -0.04 11.78 14.38
N ASP A 1181 -0.89 11.02 15.05
CA ASP A 1181 -2.36 11.06 14.87
C ASP A 1181 -3.08 11.83 15.99
N ARG A 1182 -2.32 12.34 16.96
CA ARG A 1182 -2.79 13.09 18.11
C ARG A 1182 -1.81 14.23 18.40
N ARG A 1183 -2.29 15.22 19.13
CA ARG A 1183 -1.47 16.32 19.64
C ARG A 1183 -1.28 16.23 21.15
N THR A 1184 -0.15 16.75 21.61
CA THR A 1184 0.14 16.89 23.05
C THR A 1184 -0.94 17.69 23.76
N PHE A 1185 -1.21 17.32 25.00
CA PHE A 1185 -2.01 18.08 25.94
C PHE A 1185 -1.08 18.95 26.77
N LYS A 1186 -1.51 20.16 27.15
CA LYS A 1186 -0.66 21.06 27.93
C LYS A 1186 -0.39 20.48 29.31
N SER A 1187 0.88 20.38 29.69
CA SER A 1187 1.33 20.05 31.06
C SER A 1187 2.48 20.97 31.48
N ASP A 1188 3.05 20.74 32.66
CA ASP A 1188 4.22 21.50 33.15
C ASP A 1188 5.48 21.18 32.33
N GLU A 1189 5.53 19.99 31.70
CA GLU A 1189 6.69 19.52 30.92
C GLU A 1189 6.55 19.80 29.41
N VAL A 1190 5.33 19.86 28.88
CA VAL A 1190 5.08 19.87 27.43
C VAL A 1190 4.02 20.89 27.02
N GLU A 1191 4.33 21.69 26.01
CA GLU A 1191 3.33 22.58 25.38
C GLU A 1191 2.21 21.78 24.71
N GLY A 1192 0.97 22.25 24.86
CA GLY A 1192 -0.19 21.64 24.21
C GLY A 1192 -0.28 21.97 22.72
N GLY A 1193 -0.83 21.06 21.92
CA GLY A 1193 -1.12 21.27 20.51
C GLY A 1193 -0.03 20.87 19.52
N LEU A 1194 1.02 20.17 19.99
CA LEU A 1194 2.11 19.71 19.15
C LEU A 1194 1.84 18.30 18.61
N TYR A 1195 1.99 18.12 17.31
CA TYR A 1195 2.18 16.80 16.69
C TYR A 1195 3.68 16.51 16.66
N ARG A 1196 4.11 15.36 17.19
CA ARG A 1196 5.54 15.05 17.33
C ARG A 1196 5.89 13.63 16.86
N VAL A 1197 7.10 13.48 16.34
CA VAL A 1197 7.78 12.20 16.12
C VAL A 1197 9.27 12.40 16.34
N PHE A 1198 9.96 11.35 16.74
CA PHE A 1198 11.37 11.41 17.11
C PHE A 1198 12.26 10.69 16.10
N LEU A 1199 13.39 11.32 15.78
CA LEU A 1199 14.35 10.80 14.82
C LEU A 1199 15.72 10.61 15.50
N PRO A 1200 16.19 9.36 15.66
CA PRO A 1200 17.57 9.10 16.09
C PRO A 1200 18.57 9.56 15.01
N PRO A 1201 19.40 10.58 15.28
CA PRO A 1201 20.31 11.17 14.28
C PRO A 1201 21.44 10.22 13.89
N ARG A 1202 21.79 9.25 14.75
CA ARG A 1202 22.79 8.20 14.48
C ARG A 1202 22.46 7.31 13.28
N LYS A 1203 21.20 7.33 12.80
CA LYS A 1203 20.80 6.71 11.52
C LYS A 1203 21.44 7.36 10.29
N TYR A 1204 22.06 8.54 10.46
CA TYR A 1204 22.75 9.28 9.42
C TYR A 1204 24.22 9.50 9.78
N LYS A 1205 25.08 9.66 8.76
CA LYS A 1205 26.48 10.03 8.97
C LYS A 1205 26.56 11.46 9.51
N SER A 1206 27.43 11.71 10.49
CA SER A 1206 27.73 13.06 10.97
C SER A 1206 28.13 13.97 9.80
N GLY A 1207 27.65 15.20 9.79
CA GLY A 1207 27.78 16.17 8.70
C GLY A 1207 26.70 16.11 7.62
N THR A 1208 25.85 15.06 7.58
CA THR A 1208 24.76 14.95 6.61
C THR A 1208 23.72 16.06 6.79
N ILE A 1209 23.28 16.70 5.70
CA ILE A 1209 22.14 17.62 5.72
C ILE A 1209 20.88 16.83 5.34
N ILE A 1210 19.89 16.84 6.22
CA ILE A 1210 18.57 16.27 5.97
C ILE A 1210 17.56 17.38 5.71
N GLU A 1211 16.58 17.09 4.87
CA GLU A 1211 15.39 17.89 4.62
C GLU A 1211 14.18 17.18 5.22
N VAL A 1212 13.36 17.89 6.00
CA VAL A 1212 12.17 17.37 6.67
C VAL A 1212 10.95 18.13 6.17
N ILE A 1213 9.85 17.40 5.98
CA ILE A 1213 8.53 17.95 5.66
C ILE A 1213 7.47 17.30 6.56
N ALA A 1214 6.53 18.12 7.05
CA ALA A 1214 5.32 17.65 7.71
C ALA A 1214 4.15 17.72 6.73
N ILE A 1215 3.34 16.67 6.71
CA ILE A 1215 2.22 16.50 5.80
C ILE A 1215 0.99 16.25 6.65
N ALA A 1216 0.13 17.26 6.79
CA ALA A 1216 -1.12 17.12 7.52
C ALA A 1216 -2.23 16.59 6.61
N ARG A 1217 -3.06 15.70 7.16
CA ARG A 1217 -4.23 15.12 6.52
C ARG A 1217 -5.41 15.13 7.49
N ASN A 1218 -6.54 15.69 7.09
CA ASN A 1218 -7.78 15.65 7.89
C ASN A 1218 -8.70 14.48 7.46
N GLN A 1219 -9.97 14.51 7.85
CA GLN A 1219 -10.98 13.49 7.55
C GLN A 1219 -11.60 13.58 6.16
N LYS A 1220 -11.81 14.81 5.67
CA LYS A 1220 -12.01 15.09 4.23
C LYS A 1220 -10.74 14.86 3.44
N SER A 1221 -9.66 14.65 4.20
CA SER A 1221 -8.40 14.10 3.81
C SER A 1221 -7.67 15.01 2.83
N GLU A 1222 -8.07 16.28 2.84
CA GLU A 1222 -7.29 17.40 2.38
C GLU A 1222 -5.87 17.24 2.90
N ILE A 1223 -4.89 17.46 2.02
CA ILE A 1223 -3.48 17.32 2.35
C ILE A 1223 -2.85 18.69 2.28
N VAL A 1224 -2.17 19.09 3.33
CA VAL A 1224 -1.37 20.31 3.36
C VAL A 1224 0.05 19.98 3.76
N TYR A 1225 0.98 20.61 3.04
CA TYR A 1225 2.41 20.43 3.23
C TYR A 1225 2.98 21.61 3.99
N SER A 1226 3.88 21.34 4.92
CA SER A 1226 4.68 22.39 5.55
C SER A 1226 5.72 22.91 4.56
N LYS A 1227 6.34 24.05 4.90
CA LYS A 1227 7.64 24.39 4.31
C LYS A 1227 8.65 23.30 4.68
N ILE A 1228 9.56 22.99 3.76
CA ILE A 1228 10.69 22.09 4.01
C ILE A 1228 11.66 22.79 4.97
N ARG A 1229 12.18 22.05 5.94
CA ARG A 1229 13.23 22.52 6.86
C ARG A 1229 14.47 21.67 6.70
N GLU A 1230 15.63 22.31 6.67
CA GLU A 1230 16.93 21.65 6.64
C GLU A 1230 17.50 21.52 8.06
N PHE A 1231 18.18 20.41 8.33
CA PHE A 1231 18.94 20.21 9.56
C PHE A 1231 20.26 19.48 9.25
N LYS A 1232 21.36 19.94 9.84
CA LYS A 1232 22.67 19.29 9.71
C LYS A 1232 22.88 18.36 10.90
N ILE A 1233 23.04 17.07 10.63
CA ILE A 1233 23.35 16.04 11.62
C ILE A 1233 24.75 16.30 12.18
N ASN A 1234 24.87 16.47 13.49
CA ASN A 1234 26.16 16.59 14.19
C ASN A 1234 26.08 15.79 15.49
N TYR A 1235 27.06 14.93 15.75
CA TYR A 1235 27.26 14.21 16.99
C TYR A 1235 28.75 13.94 17.21
#